data_AF-A0A3A4QGS9-F1
#
_entry.id   AF-A0A3A4QGS9-F1
#
_cell.length_a   1.000
_cell.length_b   1.000
_cell.length_c   1.000
_cell.angle_alpha   90.00
_cell.angle_beta   90.00
_cell.angle_gamma   90.00
#
_symmetry.space_group_name_H-M   'P 1'
#
loop_
_entity.id
_entity.type
_entity.pdbx_description
1 polymer ?
#
loop_
_entity_poly.entity_id
_entity_poly.type
_entity_poly.pdbx_seq_one_letter_code
_entity_poly.pdbx_strand_id
1 'polypeptide(L)'
;MFHAKKNILNQMIMFGLLVSVGFATLLYGASPIMAADAPDLGTAGTFGVLADTYTNTVAGTTINGDLGYTTGPAVTPTVNGTTHVADGTYDQAGLDQSSALADLNGQSCISLGTGAVNLDTIDIGSGPGVFTPGCYSSGGAMNITVNQTVTLSGPGVYIFRPGGALTTGADTQIVLDGDICEYDVFWAPAGATTIGANTDFVGNILDPAGITIGANATLEGRALGFGGTVTTDTNLITVPVCPLISAKLGLLKTIDNTGGGTATVDQFTLTATGNPWTGPTIVTGTSPVTAIDAPVGVYTITETGPDGYVAAFSVSGGGTLVGNNLTITEADAGNTIIVTIHNTYVPAIAAKLGLLKTIDNTGGGTATAGQFTLTATGDASTGPTIVTGTSPVTAVDAPVGVYTITETGPNGYIGTFSVSGGGTLAGNILTITEADAGKTIIVTIHNTYVPAIAAKLGLQKTIDNTGGGTATTGQFTLTATGNPWTGPTIVTGTSPVTAVNVPVGVYAITETGPDGYIGTFSVSGGGTLVGNNLTITEADAGKTIIVTIHNTYVPGIAAKLGLLKTIDNTGGGTATAGQFTLIATGDASTGSTIVTGTSPVTAVNVPVGVYTITETGPDGYIGTFSVSGGGALVGNKLTITEADAGKTITVTTTNTYVPAIATKLGLLKTVNGGTAKAVDFTLTATGDTSTGSTIVTGTTPVTAVNVPVGVYTITETGPVGYTAGFTVSGGTLAGNKLTITAADAGKTIIITVANTFSPIPTLSEWGMIILMMLAGLTFMYSLKKRKETI
;
A
#
# COMPACT_ATOMS: atom_id res chain seq x y z
N MET A 1 -78.88 -33.59 9.30
CA MET A 1 -77.53 -33.06 9.63
C MET A 1 -76.81 -32.37 8.46
N PHE A 2 -77.18 -32.59 7.19
CA PHE A 2 -76.54 -31.94 6.03
C PHE A 2 -77.07 -30.54 5.65
N HIS A 3 -78.29 -30.17 6.07
CA HIS A 3 -78.88 -28.85 5.73
C HIS A 3 -78.43 -27.71 6.66
N ALA A 4 -78.04 -27.99 7.90
CA ALA A 4 -77.59 -26.96 8.85
C ALA A 4 -76.16 -26.44 8.57
N LYS A 5 -75.28 -27.28 8.00
CA LYS A 5 -73.89 -26.90 7.70
C LYS A 5 -73.75 -25.97 6.49
N LYS A 6 -74.72 -25.98 5.55
CA LYS A 6 -74.68 -25.15 4.34
C LYS A 6 -75.03 -23.67 4.61
N ASN A 7 -75.91 -23.42 5.57
CA ASN A 7 -76.30 -22.05 5.96
C ASN A 7 -75.21 -21.32 6.77
N ILE A 8 -74.46 -22.04 7.62
CA ILE A 8 -73.35 -21.45 8.38
C ILE A 8 -72.18 -21.11 7.45
N LEU A 9 -71.91 -21.96 6.44
CA LEU A 9 -70.85 -21.71 5.47
C LEU A 9 -71.15 -20.51 4.54
N ASN A 10 -72.42 -20.35 4.10
CA ASN A 10 -72.81 -19.19 3.30
C ASN A 10 -72.83 -17.88 4.10
N GLN A 11 -73.18 -17.90 5.40
CA GLN A 11 -73.11 -16.70 6.26
C GLN A 11 -71.66 -16.29 6.57
N MET A 12 -70.74 -17.24 6.73
CA MET A 12 -69.31 -16.97 6.95
C MET A 12 -68.62 -16.41 5.69
N ILE A 13 -69.01 -16.87 4.49
CA ILE A 13 -68.48 -16.35 3.22
C ILE A 13 -68.97 -14.92 2.95
N MET A 14 -70.20 -14.57 3.35
CA MET A 14 -70.76 -13.24 3.15
C MET A 14 -70.21 -12.20 4.16
N PHE A 15 -69.82 -12.62 5.38
CA PHE A 15 -69.12 -11.76 6.35
C PHE A 15 -67.65 -11.51 5.96
N GLY A 16 -66.97 -12.49 5.35
CA GLY A 16 -65.60 -12.31 4.83
C GLY A 16 -65.52 -11.37 3.62
N LEU A 17 -66.58 -11.32 2.80
CA LEU A 17 -66.64 -10.43 1.64
C LEU A 17 -66.96 -8.96 2.02
N LEU A 18 -67.75 -8.71 3.07
CA LEU A 18 -68.01 -7.34 3.53
C LEU A 18 -66.81 -6.71 4.28
N VAL A 19 -65.99 -7.52 4.98
CA VAL A 19 -64.79 -7.02 5.67
C VAL A 19 -63.65 -6.72 4.68
N SER A 20 -63.59 -7.41 3.54
CA SER A 20 -62.58 -7.15 2.48
C SER A 20 -62.90 -5.93 1.62
N VAL A 21 -64.18 -5.62 1.37
CA VAL A 21 -64.58 -4.38 0.66
C VAL A 21 -64.45 -3.15 1.57
N GLY A 22 -64.62 -3.29 2.89
CA GLY A 22 -64.34 -2.24 3.87
C GLY A 22 -62.84 -1.95 4.09
N PHE A 23 -61.96 -2.94 3.92
CA PHE A 23 -60.52 -2.76 4.04
C PHE A 23 -59.88 -2.20 2.75
N ALA A 24 -60.46 -2.49 1.57
CA ALA A 24 -60.01 -1.92 0.30
C ALA A 24 -60.34 -0.43 0.13
N THR A 25 -61.38 0.07 0.82
CA THR A 25 -61.74 1.51 0.81
C THR A 25 -60.95 2.32 1.84
N LEU A 26 -60.36 1.68 2.87
CA LEU A 26 -59.43 2.32 3.82
C LEU A 26 -57.98 2.40 3.29
N LEU A 27 -57.69 1.71 2.17
CA LEU A 27 -56.41 1.74 1.44
C LEU A 27 -56.39 2.77 0.29
N TYR A 28 -57.45 3.56 0.10
CA TYR A 28 -57.41 4.87 -0.57
C TYR A 28 -56.99 5.98 0.43
N GLY A 29 -56.16 5.62 1.42
CA GLY A 29 -55.48 6.57 2.28
C GLY A 29 -54.46 7.34 1.45
N ALA A 30 -54.43 8.66 1.66
CA ALA A 30 -53.58 9.66 1.02
C ALA A 30 -52.36 9.08 0.28
N SER A 31 -52.26 9.37 -1.01
CA SER A 31 -51.02 9.22 -1.76
C SER A 31 -49.87 9.75 -0.90
N PRO A 32 -48.81 8.98 -0.64
CA PRO A 32 -47.67 9.52 0.10
C PRO A 32 -47.19 10.76 -0.66
N ILE A 33 -47.23 11.91 -0.01
CA ILE A 33 -46.54 13.11 -0.48
C ILE A 33 -45.07 12.71 -0.51
N MET A 34 -44.52 12.62 -1.71
CA MET A 34 -43.11 12.37 -1.91
C MET A 34 -42.38 13.66 -1.57
N ALA A 35 -41.58 13.66 -0.50
CA ALA A 35 -40.68 14.77 -0.22
C ALA A 35 -39.67 14.87 -1.37
N ALA A 36 -39.51 16.07 -1.93
CA ALA A 36 -38.42 16.38 -2.85
C ALA A 36 -37.16 16.71 -2.05
N ASP A 37 -36.01 16.34 -2.59
CA ASP A 37 -34.70 16.61 -1.96
C ASP A 37 -34.02 17.78 -2.68
N ALA A 38 -33.47 18.76 -1.97
CA ALA A 38 -32.72 19.83 -2.63
C ALA A 38 -31.36 19.28 -3.14
N PRO A 39 -30.99 19.50 -4.41
CA PRO A 39 -29.65 19.14 -4.89
C PRO A 39 -28.57 20.02 -4.24
N ASP A 40 -27.35 19.48 -4.11
CA ASP A 40 -26.19 20.27 -3.72
C ASP A 40 -25.66 21.06 -4.93
N LEU A 41 -25.68 22.40 -4.83
CA LEU A 41 -25.17 23.28 -5.89
C LEU A 41 -23.65 23.51 -5.79
N GLY A 42 -23.01 23.08 -4.69
CA GLY A 42 -21.57 23.27 -4.48
C GLY A 42 -21.10 24.70 -4.78
N THR A 43 -20.05 24.80 -5.58
CA THR A 43 -19.46 26.08 -6.03
C THR A 43 -20.44 26.90 -6.87
N ALA A 44 -21.32 26.25 -7.65
CA ALA A 44 -22.34 26.93 -8.46
C ALA A 44 -23.36 27.68 -7.58
N GLY A 45 -23.48 27.33 -6.30
CA GLY A 45 -24.37 27.99 -5.35
C GLY A 45 -24.08 29.48 -5.12
N THR A 46 -22.89 29.96 -5.48
CA THR A 46 -22.50 31.38 -5.36
C THR A 46 -22.81 32.22 -6.59
N PHE A 47 -23.06 31.58 -7.74
CA PHE A 47 -23.24 32.25 -9.02
C PHE A 47 -24.68 32.74 -9.20
N GLY A 48 -24.83 34.02 -9.52
CA GLY A 48 -26.09 34.55 -10.05
C GLY A 48 -26.27 34.18 -11.52
N VAL A 49 -25.17 34.17 -12.28
CA VAL A 49 -25.14 33.75 -13.70
C VAL A 49 -23.91 32.88 -13.95
N LEU A 50 -24.13 31.70 -14.50
CA LEU A 50 -23.07 30.80 -15.00
C LEU A 50 -23.41 30.39 -16.44
N ALA A 51 -22.51 30.60 -17.39
CA ALA A 51 -22.75 30.32 -18.81
C ALA A 51 -21.48 29.91 -19.56
N ASP A 52 -21.61 29.33 -20.76
CA ASP A 52 -20.46 29.31 -21.68
C ASP A 52 -20.36 30.66 -22.39
N THR A 53 -21.48 31.10 -22.98
CA THR A 53 -21.61 32.42 -23.57
C THR A 53 -22.57 33.25 -22.72
N TYR A 54 -22.08 34.34 -22.14
CA TYR A 54 -22.93 35.31 -21.47
C TYR A 54 -23.14 36.51 -22.39
N THR A 55 -24.40 36.81 -22.71
CA THR A 55 -24.79 37.98 -23.48
C THR A 55 -25.62 38.92 -22.61
N ASN A 56 -25.36 40.21 -22.74
CA ASN A 56 -26.12 41.27 -22.11
C ASN A 56 -26.37 42.35 -23.17
N THR A 57 -27.63 42.56 -23.53
CA THR A 57 -28.04 43.29 -24.73
C THR A 57 -27.99 44.80 -24.54
N VAL A 58 -28.21 45.29 -23.32
CA VAL A 58 -28.25 46.71 -22.98
C VAL A 58 -27.68 46.98 -21.58
N ALA A 59 -27.49 48.25 -21.24
CA ALA A 59 -27.01 48.63 -19.91
C ALA A 59 -28.15 48.57 -18.89
N GLY A 60 -27.88 48.05 -17.70
CA GLY A 60 -28.82 48.06 -16.58
C GLY A 60 -28.91 46.75 -15.79
N THR A 61 -28.41 45.64 -16.34
CA THR A 61 -28.36 44.37 -15.59
C THR A 61 -27.47 44.49 -14.34
N THR A 62 -28.01 44.06 -13.21
CA THR A 62 -27.31 43.94 -11.91
C THR A 62 -27.39 42.48 -11.43
N ILE A 63 -26.24 41.93 -11.06
CA ILE A 63 -26.09 40.57 -10.55
C ILE A 63 -25.56 40.67 -9.11
N ASN A 64 -26.40 40.31 -8.13
CA ASN A 64 -26.01 40.16 -6.73
C ASN A 64 -25.59 38.70 -6.49
N GLY A 65 -24.37 38.39 -6.88
CA GLY A 65 -23.77 37.06 -6.88
C GLY A 65 -22.58 37.00 -7.85
N ASP A 66 -21.93 35.85 -7.93
CA ASP A 66 -20.81 35.65 -8.85
C ASP A 66 -21.30 35.52 -10.31
N LEU A 67 -20.44 35.91 -11.25
CA LEU A 67 -20.67 35.84 -12.69
C LEU A 67 -19.61 34.96 -13.35
N GLY A 68 -20.02 33.91 -14.06
CA GLY A 68 -19.12 32.97 -14.73
C GLY A 68 -19.38 32.86 -16.23
N TYR A 69 -18.33 33.00 -17.06
CA TYR A 69 -18.43 32.76 -18.50
C TYR A 69 -17.09 32.39 -19.17
N THR A 70 -17.14 31.80 -20.37
CA THR A 70 -15.97 31.76 -21.28
C THR A 70 -16.01 32.88 -22.31
N THR A 71 -17.18 33.15 -22.89
CA THR A 71 -17.41 34.23 -23.85
C THR A 71 -18.26 35.31 -23.20
N GLY A 72 -17.67 36.51 -23.05
CA GLY A 72 -18.29 37.61 -22.32
C GLY A 72 -19.28 38.46 -23.13
N PRO A 73 -20.02 39.36 -22.46
CA PRO A 73 -21.07 40.16 -23.05
C PRO A 73 -20.52 41.39 -23.76
N ALA A 74 -21.29 41.95 -24.71
CA ALA A 74 -20.97 43.22 -25.35
C ALA A 74 -21.15 44.43 -24.41
N VAL A 75 -22.10 44.33 -23.47
CA VAL A 75 -22.34 45.34 -22.43
C VAL A 75 -22.09 44.73 -21.06
N THR A 76 -21.15 45.28 -20.30
CA THR A 76 -20.82 44.75 -18.97
C THR A 76 -21.95 45.01 -17.98
N PRO A 77 -22.45 44.00 -17.23
CA PRO A 77 -23.40 44.21 -16.15
C PRO A 77 -22.72 44.79 -14.90
N THR A 78 -23.51 45.23 -13.93
CA THR A 78 -23.02 45.47 -12.57
C THR A 78 -22.98 44.15 -11.81
N VAL A 79 -21.83 43.76 -11.25
CA VAL A 79 -21.67 42.51 -10.50
C VAL A 79 -21.28 42.83 -9.05
N ASN A 80 -22.14 42.46 -8.11
CA ASN A 80 -21.92 42.52 -6.66
C ASN A 80 -21.48 41.13 -6.17
N GLY A 81 -20.33 40.71 -6.67
CA GLY A 81 -19.71 39.40 -6.50
C GLY A 81 -18.40 39.37 -7.29
N THR A 82 -17.91 38.18 -7.61
CA THR A 82 -16.69 37.97 -8.40
C THR A 82 -17.03 37.55 -9.82
N THR A 83 -16.32 38.10 -10.80
CA THR A 83 -16.40 37.63 -12.20
C THR A 83 -15.31 36.61 -12.48
N HIS A 84 -15.71 35.42 -12.89
CA HIS A 84 -14.86 34.27 -13.22
C HIS A 84 -14.88 34.03 -14.74
N VAL A 85 -13.71 34.15 -15.38
CA VAL A 85 -13.58 34.01 -16.83
C VAL A 85 -12.75 32.78 -17.16
N ALA A 86 -13.41 31.65 -17.37
CA ALA A 86 -12.78 30.35 -17.65
C ALA A 86 -11.63 30.01 -16.68
N ASP A 87 -11.84 30.28 -15.38
CA ASP A 87 -10.90 29.94 -14.31
C ASP A 87 -11.30 28.65 -13.57
N GLY A 88 -10.50 28.24 -12.58
CA GLY A 88 -10.76 27.00 -11.84
C GLY A 88 -12.07 27.01 -11.03
N THR A 89 -12.52 28.17 -10.55
CA THR A 89 -13.80 28.29 -9.83
C THR A 89 -14.96 28.14 -10.80
N TYR A 90 -14.86 28.75 -11.99
CA TYR A 90 -15.80 28.56 -13.08
C TYR A 90 -15.89 27.08 -13.51
N ASP A 91 -14.75 26.42 -13.72
CA ASP A 91 -14.70 25.01 -14.12
C ASP A 91 -15.37 24.11 -13.07
N GLN A 92 -15.08 24.34 -11.78
CA GLN A 92 -15.70 23.58 -10.69
C GLN A 92 -17.20 23.85 -10.59
N ALA A 93 -17.64 25.10 -10.72
CA ALA A 93 -19.06 25.44 -10.72
C ALA A 93 -19.82 24.75 -11.87
N GLY A 94 -19.21 24.58 -13.04
CA GLY A 94 -19.79 23.81 -14.15
C GLY A 94 -19.98 22.33 -13.84
N LEU A 95 -19.02 21.71 -13.16
CA LEU A 95 -19.14 20.34 -12.68
C LEU A 95 -20.24 20.20 -11.62
N ASP A 96 -20.30 21.14 -10.68
CA ASP A 96 -21.29 21.13 -9.59
C ASP A 96 -22.70 21.36 -10.15
N GLN A 97 -22.89 22.28 -11.13
CA GLN A 97 -24.16 22.41 -11.86
C GLN A 97 -24.57 21.11 -12.54
N SER A 98 -23.62 20.41 -13.19
CA SER A 98 -23.89 19.15 -13.89
C SER A 98 -24.33 18.05 -12.91
N SER A 99 -23.71 17.99 -11.73
CA SER A 99 -24.11 17.06 -10.66
C SER A 99 -25.50 17.38 -10.14
N ALA A 100 -25.76 18.64 -9.79
CA ALA A 100 -27.07 19.09 -9.31
C ALA A 100 -28.19 18.81 -10.33
N LEU A 101 -27.93 19.04 -11.62
CA LEU A 101 -28.89 18.75 -12.68
C LEU A 101 -29.14 17.24 -12.82
N ALA A 102 -28.13 16.40 -12.63
CA ALA A 102 -28.29 14.95 -12.62
C ALA A 102 -29.13 14.49 -11.42
N ASP A 103 -28.91 15.07 -10.23
CA ASP A 103 -29.67 14.77 -9.02
C ASP A 103 -31.14 15.16 -9.18
N LEU A 104 -31.42 16.38 -9.64
CA LEU A 104 -32.78 16.82 -9.99
C LEU A 104 -33.41 15.86 -11.00
N ASN A 105 -32.66 15.43 -12.01
CA ASN A 105 -33.14 14.53 -13.03
C ASN A 105 -33.37 13.08 -12.55
N GLY A 106 -32.75 12.69 -11.43
CA GLY A 106 -32.95 11.41 -10.77
C GLY A 106 -34.22 11.34 -9.92
N GLN A 107 -34.82 12.49 -9.55
CA GLN A 107 -35.95 12.49 -8.64
C GLN A 107 -37.22 11.93 -9.27
N SER A 108 -38.05 11.30 -8.44
CA SER A 108 -39.37 10.82 -8.82
C SER A 108 -40.38 11.93 -8.66
N CYS A 109 -41.10 12.26 -9.74
CA CYS A 109 -41.93 13.46 -9.82
C CYS A 109 -43.38 13.12 -10.18
N ILE A 110 -44.31 13.93 -9.68
CA ILE A 110 -45.71 13.89 -10.07
C ILE A 110 -45.80 14.37 -11.53
N SER A 111 -46.43 13.58 -12.39
CA SER A 111 -46.65 13.98 -13.79
C SER A 111 -47.84 14.93 -13.89
N LEU A 112 -47.61 16.11 -14.47
CA LEU A 112 -48.62 17.12 -14.79
C LEU A 112 -49.27 16.89 -16.17
N GLY A 113 -48.73 15.96 -16.96
CA GLY A 113 -49.23 15.64 -18.30
C GLY A 113 -48.16 15.08 -19.23
N THR A 114 -48.59 14.41 -20.31
CA THR A 114 -47.69 13.81 -21.31
C THR A 114 -47.17 14.78 -22.37
N GLY A 115 -47.71 16.01 -22.41
CA GLY A 115 -47.35 17.04 -23.38
C GLY A 115 -46.99 18.37 -22.71
N ALA A 116 -47.10 19.47 -23.46
CA ALA A 116 -46.92 20.80 -22.91
C ALA A 116 -48.08 21.17 -21.96
N VAL A 117 -47.76 21.88 -20.88
CA VAL A 117 -48.72 22.29 -19.84
C VAL A 117 -48.55 23.78 -19.51
N ASN A 118 -49.61 24.42 -19.02
CA ASN A 118 -49.58 25.77 -18.49
C ASN A 118 -49.74 25.71 -16.97
N LEU A 119 -48.69 26.01 -16.21
CA LEU A 119 -48.64 25.84 -14.76
C LEU A 119 -49.74 26.65 -14.05
N ASP A 120 -50.07 27.83 -14.56
CA ASP A 120 -51.16 28.70 -14.05
C ASP A 120 -52.56 28.07 -14.14
N THR A 121 -52.71 26.99 -14.90
CA THR A 121 -53.98 26.26 -15.05
C THR A 121 -54.00 24.89 -14.37
N ILE A 122 -52.85 24.41 -13.91
CA ILE A 122 -52.72 23.11 -13.26
C ILE A 122 -53.27 23.19 -11.84
N ASP A 123 -54.14 22.24 -11.48
CA ASP A 123 -54.66 22.08 -10.13
C ASP A 123 -54.27 20.70 -9.61
N ILE A 124 -53.44 20.69 -8.56
CA ILE A 124 -52.99 19.47 -7.86
C ILE A 124 -53.80 19.20 -6.58
N GLY A 125 -54.92 19.91 -6.37
CA GLY A 125 -55.76 19.84 -5.18
C GLY A 125 -55.66 21.06 -4.25
N SER A 126 -54.84 22.04 -4.60
CA SER A 126 -54.61 23.31 -3.87
C SER A 126 -55.16 24.54 -4.60
N GLY A 127 -55.82 24.33 -5.75
CA GLY A 127 -56.32 25.38 -6.62
C GLY A 127 -55.44 25.57 -7.86
N PRO A 128 -56.00 26.12 -8.98
CA PRO A 128 -55.23 26.35 -10.20
C PRO A 128 -54.02 27.25 -9.97
N GLY A 129 -52.85 26.83 -10.45
CA GLY A 129 -51.61 27.59 -10.32
C GLY A 129 -50.97 27.54 -8.93
N VAL A 130 -51.51 26.76 -7.99
CA VAL A 130 -50.98 26.63 -6.63
C VAL A 130 -50.31 25.28 -6.45
N PHE A 131 -49.03 25.29 -6.11
CA PHE A 131 -48.23 24.09 -5.88
C PHE A 131 -47.78 23.99 -4.42
N THR A 132 -47.81 22.78 -3.86
CA THR A 132 -47.22 22.43 -2.57
C THR A 132 -45.79 21.92 -2.75
N PRO A 133 -44.98 21.73 -1.70
CA PRO A 133 -43.65 21.16 -1.84
C PRO A 133 -43.67 19.79 -2.52
N GLY A 134 -42.71 19.53 -3.41
CA GLY A 134 -42.60 18.29 -4.16
C GLY A 134 -41.92 18.46 -5.53
N CYS A 135 -41.76 17.33 -6.24
CA CYS A 135 -41.28 17.31 -7.61
C CYS A 135 -42.41 17.15 -8.63
N TYR A 136 -42.41 17.97 -9.66
CA TYR A 136 -43.39 18.04 -10.74
C TYR A 136 -42.72 17.92 -12.10
N SER A 137 -43.30 17.12 -13.00
CA SER A 137 -42.75 16.87 -14.34
C SER A 137 -43.82 16.91 -15.42
N SER A 138 -43.45 17.25 -16.66
CA SER A 138 -44.33 17.15 -17.83
C SER A 138 -43.58 16.50 -18.99
N GLY A 139 -44.29 15.80 -19.87
CA GLY A 139 -43.68 15.21 -21.07
C GLY A 139 -43.26 16.24 -22.13
N GLY A 140 -43.80 17.45 -22.08
CA GLY A 140 -43.42 18.59 -22.94
C GLY A 140 -43.07 19.84 -22.13
N ALA A 141 -43.17 21.01 -22.78
CA ALA A 141 -42.85 22.31 -22.16
C ALA A 141 -43.74 22.65 -20.95
N MET A 142 -43.19 23.40 -20.00
CA MET A 142 -43.97 24.07 -18.95
C MET A 142 -44.02 25.57 -19.28
N ASN A 143 -45.23 26.10 -19.41
CA ASN A 143 -45.45 27.51 -19.66
C ASN A 143 -46.14 28.18 -18.48
N ILE A 144 -45.98 29.50 -18.35
CA ILE A 144 -46.84 30.36 -17.54
C ILE A 144 -47.41 31.43 -18.47
N THR A 145 -48.74 31.53 -18.53
CA THR A 145 -49.41 32.48 -19.42
C THR A 145 -49.08 33.94 -19.03
N VAL A 146 -49.11 34.86 -20.01
CA VAL A 146 -48.90 36.31 -19.80
C VAL A 146 -49.82 36.86 -18.71
N ASN A 147 -49.31 37.74 -17.83
CA ASN A 147 -50.03 38.33 -16.69
C ASN A 147 -50.60 37.33 -15.67
N GLN A 148 -50.07 36.11 -15.59
CA GLN A 148 -50.52 35.11 -14.62
C GLN A 148 -49.54 34.92 -13.46
N THR A 149 -50.08 34.39 -12.36
CA THR A 149 -49.34 34.06 -11.14
C THR A 149 -49.30 32.56 -10.93
N VAL A 150 -48.14 32.04 -10.51
CA VAL A 150 -47.98 30.71 -9.92
C VAL A 150 -47.59 30.88 -8.46
N THR A 151 -48.29 30.21 -7.55
CA THR A 151 -48.05 30.29 -6.11
C THR A 151 -47.42 28.99 -5.61
N LEU A 152 -46.29 29.09 -4.92
CA LEU A 152 -45.66 28.00 -4.20
C LEU A 152 -46.06 28.15 -2.72
N SER A 153 -46.83 27.20 -2.17
CA SER A 153 -47.43 27.32 -0.84
C SER A 153 -46.96 26.23 0.12
N GLY A 154 -46.42 26.63 1.27
CA GLY A 154 -45.93 25.76 2.35
C GLY A 154 -44.40 25.53 2.35
N PRO A 155 -43.78 25.23 3.50
CA PRO A 155 -42.33 25.06 3.59
C PRO A 155 -41.86 23.76 2.93
N GLY A 156 -40.76 23.82 2.17
CA GLY A 156 -40.09 22.66 1.60
C GLY A 156 -39.52 22.90 0.20
N VAL A 157 -39.07 21.80 -0.43
CA VAL A 157 -38.41 21.83 -1.74
C VAL A 157 -39.40 21.73 -2.89
N TYR A 158 -39.21 22.57 -3.90
CA TYR A 158 -40.01 22.62 -5.13
C TYR A 158 -39.14 22.31 -6.34
N ILE A 159 -39.53 21.31 -7.13
CA ILE A 159 -38.78 20.94 -8.34
C ILE A 159 -39.73 20.89 -9.54
N PHE A 160 -39.39 21.60 -10.60
CA PHE A 160 -40.13 21.61 -11.87
C PHE A 160 -39.24 21.12 -13.02
N ARG A 161 -39.67 20.04 -13.66
CA ARG A 161 -38.92 19.33 -14.71
C ARG A 161 -39.74 19.18 -15.99
N PRO A 162 -39.80 20.21 -16.84
CA PRO A 162 -40.41 20.07 -18.15
C PRO A 162 -39.53 19.21 -19.06
N GLY A 163 -40.13 18.26 -19.76
CA GLY A 163 -39.50 17.50 -20.85
C GLY A 163 -39.23 18.34 -22.11
N GLY A 164 -39.55 19.63 -22.08
CA GLY A 164 -39.24 20.62 -23.12
C GLY A 164 -38.78 21.94 -22.51
N ALA A 165 -39.08 23.05 -23.19
CA ALA A 165 -38.76 24.40 -22.73
C ALA A 165 -39.51 24.79 -21.44
N LEU A 166 -38.92 25.75 -20.72
CA LEU A 166 -39.61 26.54 -19.70
C LEU A 166 -39.88 27.94 -20.26
N THR A 167 -41.11 28.43 -20.21
CA THR A 167 -41.43 29.74 -20.78
C THR A 167 -42.43 30.53 -19.93
N THR A 168 -42.13 31.78 -19.61
CA THR A 168 -43.13 32.71 -19.03
C THR A 168 -43.57 33.73 -20.07
N GLY A 169 -44.86 34.06 -20.07
CA GLY A 169 -45.33 35.30 -20.69
C GLY A 169 -44.76 36.52 -19.97
N ALA A 170 -44.92 37.70 -20.57
CA ALA A 170 -44.59 38.94 -19.88
C ALA A 170 -45.48 39.14 -18.65
N ASP A 171 -44.96 39.91 -17.68
CA ASP A 171 -45.67 40.31 -16.46
C ASP A 171 -46.15 39.10 -15.61
N THR A 172 -45.45 37.97 -15.70
CA THR A 172 -45.69 36.79 -14.85
C THR A 172 -45.13 36.99 -13.45
N GLN A 173 -45.76 36.37 -12.44
CA GLN A 173 -45.24 36.34 -11.07
C GLN A 173 -45.16 34.93 -10.50
N ILE A 174 -44.05 34.59 -9.85
CA ILE A 174 -43.94 33.41 -8.99
C ILE A 174 -43.95 33.90 -7.54
N VAL A 175 -45.00 33.55 -6.81
CA VAL A 175 -45.23 34.01 -5.44
C VAL A 175 -44.94 32.89 -4.46
N LEU A 176 -44.14 33.17 -3.44
CA LEU A 176 -43.95 32.28 -2.30
C LEU A 176 -44.97 32.62 -1.20
N ASP A 177 -45.70 31.61 -0.74
CA ASP A 177 -46.72 31.71 0.31
C ASP A 177 -46.34 30.79 1.49
N GLY A 178 -45.79 31.39 2.55
CA GLY A 178 -45.26 30.71 3.73
C GLY A 178 -43.76 30.95 3.93
N ASP A 179 -43.18 30.25 4.91
CA ASP A 179 -41.74 30.32 5.24
C ASP A 179 -40.91 29.48 4.25
N ILE A 180 -40.94 29.84 2.96
CA ILE A 180 -40.21 29.15 1.89
C ILE A 180 -38.88 29.86 1.67
N CYS A 181 -37.82 29.07 1.54
CA CYS A 181 -36.54 29.58 1.09
C CYS A 181 -36.48 29.60 -0.45
N GLU A 182 -36.16 30.73 -1.07
CA GLU A 182 -36.01 30.84 -2.53
C GLU A 182 -34.88 29.93 -3.04
N TYR A 183 -33.94 29.54 -2.16
CA TYR A 183 -32.91 28.53 -2.42
C TYR A 183 -33.50 27.13 -2.74
N ASP A 184 -34.69 26.80 -2.24
CA ASP A 184 -35.29 25.46 -2.35
C ASP A 184 -36.23 25.29 -3.56
N VAL A 185 -36.25 26.27 -4.47
CA VAL A 185 -37.03 26.22 -5.71
C VAL A 185 -36.10 25.93 -6.89
N PHE A 186 -36.36 24.85 -7.64
CA PHE A 186 -35.51 24.38 -8.73
C PHE A 186 -36.29 24.15 -10.04
N TRP A 187 -35.69 24.59 -11.13
CA TRP A 187 -36.21 24.45 -12.49
C TRP A 187 -35.16 23.75 -13.35
N ALA A 188 -35.48 22.58 -13.88
CA ALA A 188 -34.56 21.76 -14.68
C ALA A 188 -35.22 21.34 -16.01
N PRO A 189 -35.34 22.27 -16.97
CA PRO A 189 -35.94 22.01 -18.27
C PRO A 189 -35.01 21.22 -19.19
N ALA A 190 -35.60 20.39 -20.06
CA ALA A 190 -34.85 19.66 -21.09
C ALA A 190 -34.63 20.50 -22.38
N GLY A 191 -35.29 21.65 -22.50
CA GLY A 191 -35.08 22.63 -23.57
C GLY A 191 -34.94 24.05 -23.02
N ALA A 192 -34.53 24.98 -23.88
CA ALA A 192 -34.16 26.34 -23.46
C ALA A 192 -35.24 27.09 -22.69
N THR A 193 -34.81 27.90 -21.73
CA THR A 193 -35.64 28.72 -20.87
C THR A 193 -35.82 30.12 -21.44
N THR A 194 -37.06 30.62 -21.44
CA THR A 194 -37.39 32.01 -21.81
C THR A 194 -38.25 32.64 -20.73
N ILE A 195 -37.71 33.62 -20.03
CA ILE A 195 -38.43 34.43 -19.05
C ILE A 195 -38.91 35.70 -19.74
N GLY A 196 -40.22 35.92 -19.78
CA GLY A 196 -40.84 37.10 -20.37
C GLY A 196 -40.46 38.41 -19.68
N ALA A 197 -40.60 39.53 -20.38
CA ALA A 197 -40.32 40.86 -19.83
C ALA A 197 -41.15 41.15 -18.57
N ASN A 198 -40.59 41.94 -17.65
CA ASN A 198 -41.21 42.30 -16.37
C ASN A 198 -41.69 41.10 -15.51
N THR A 199 -41.15 39.90 -15.74
CA THR A 199 -41.48 38.74 -14.89
C THR A 199 -40.78 38.88 -13.53
N ASP A 200 -41.51 38.62 -12.45
CA ASP A 200 -40.93 38.39 -11.12
C ASP A 200 -40.74 36.88 -10.93
N PHE A 201 -39.53 36.37 -11.22
CA PHE A 201 -39.21 34.94 -11.22
C PHE A 201 -38.45 34.52 -9.95
N VAL A 202 -38.78 33.34 -9.42
CA VAL A 202 -38.13 32.78 -8.22
C VAL A 202 -37.55 31.39 -8.50
N GLY A 203 -36.32 31.16 -8.05
CA GLY A 203 -35.67 29.85 -8.00
C GLY A 203 -34.44 29.67 -8.90
N ASN A 204 -33.84 28.49 -8.78
CA ASN A 204 -32.61 28.11 -9.47
C ASN A 204 -32.92 27.43 -10.79
N ILE A 205 -32.53 28.05 -11.91
CA ILE A 205 -32.71 27.52 -13.25
C ILE A 205 -31.43 26.80 -13.67
N LEU A 206 -31.49 25.49 -13.88
CA LEU A 206 -30.38 24.66 -14.37
C LEU A 206 -30.70 24.22 -15.80
N ASP A 207 -30.18 24.95 -16.79
CA ASP A 207 -30.54 24.77 -18.19
C ASP A 207 -29.33 24.92 -19.14
N PRO A 208 -28.66 23.81 -19.48
CA PRO A 208 -27.54 23.82 -20.41
C PRO A 208 -27.97 24.10 -21.86
N ALA A 209 -29.26 24.08 -22.20
CA ALA A 209 -29.75 24.45 -23.53
C ALA A 209 -29.81 25.98 -23.73
N GLY A 210 -29.72 26.75 -22.64
CA GLY A 210 -29.60 28.20 -22.63
C GLY A 210 -30.80 28.91 -21.99
N ILE A 211 -30.56 30.09 -21.43
CA ILE A 211 -31.52 30.87 -20.65
C ILE A 211 -31.61 32.27 -21.26
N THR A 212 -32.82 32.73 -21.57
CA THR A 212 -33.07 34.11 -22.00
C THR A 212 -33.97 34.80 -20.99
N ILE A 213 -33.50 35.92 -20.42
CA ILE A 213 -34.23 36.74 -19.46
C ILE A 213 -34.63 38.04 -20.16
N GLY A 214 -35.95 38.25 -20.33
CA GLY A 214 -36.52 39.42 -20.99
C GLY A 214 -36.32 40.70 -20.19
N ALA A 215 -36.45 41.86 -20.85
CA ALA A 215 -36.22 43.17 -20.26
C ALA A 215 -37.00 43.40 -18.96
N ASN A 216 -36.34 44.02 -17.97
CA ASN A 216 -36.89 44.37 -16.65
C ASN A 216 -37.41 43.20 -15.80
N ALA A 217 -37.23 41.95 -16.21
CA ALA A 217 -37.54 40.82 -15.35
C ALA A 217 -36.55 40.76 -14.17
N THR A 218 -37.04 40.35 -13.01
CA THR A 218 -36.23 40.08 -11.83
C THR A 218 -36.14 38.58 -11.60
N LEU A 219 -34.97 38.11 -11.19
CA LEU A 219 -34.73 36.72 -10.81
C LEU A 219 -34.20 36.69 -9.37
N GLU A 220 -35.03 36.24 -8.44
CA GLU A 220 -34.58 35.87 -7.10
C GLU A 220 -34.22 34.40 -7.12
N GLY A 221 -32.96 34.11 -7.42
CA GLY A 221 -32.57 32.81 -7.92
C GLY A 221 -31.22 32.82 -8.62
N ARG A 222 -31.03 31.83 -9.50
CA ARG A 222 -29.78 31.62 -10.24
C ARG A 222 -30.08 31.25 -11.69
N ALA A 223 -29.32 31.80 -12.63
CA ALA A 223 -29.35 31.41 -14.04
C ALA A 223 -28.12 30.57 -14.36
N LEU A 224 -28.22 29.25 -14.18
CA LEU A 224 -27.14 28.27 -14.32
C LEU A 224 -27.26 27.56 -15.67
N GLY A 225 -26.58 28.10 -16.68
CA GLY A 225 -26.56 27.61 -18.06
C GLY A 225 -25.17 27.21 -18.54
N PHE A 226 -24.35 26.58 -17.69
CA PHE A 226 -23.05 26.00 -18.10
C PHE A 226 -23.26 25.01 -19.27
N GLY A 227 -22.47 25.14 -20.34
CA GLY A 227 -22.67 24.46 -21.63
C GLY A 227 -23.54 25.22 -22.64
N GLY A 228 -24.19 26.31 -22.22
CA GLY A 228 -25.18 27.06 -23.01
C GLY A 228 -24.96 28.57 -23.03
N THR A 229 -25.92 29.28 -23.61
CA THR A 229 -25.94 30.76 -23.64
C THR A 229 -26.91 31.30 -22.59
N VAL A 230 -26.45 32.23 -21.75
CA VAL A 230 -27.33 33.04 -20.89
C VAL A 230 -27.43 34.44 -21.48
N THR A 231 -28.64 34.89 -21.75
CA THR A 231 -28.95 36.20 -22.33
C THR A 231 -29.72 37.04 -21.33
N THR A 232 -29.23 38.24 -21.07
CA THR A 232 -29.84 39.25 -20.18
C THR A 232 -29.99 40.58 -20.91
N ASP A 233 -30.78 41.46 -20.32
CA ASP A 233 -31.10 42.79 -20.85
C ASP A 233 -30.93 43.86 -19.75
N THR A 234 -32.02 44.24 -19.09
CA THR A 234 -32.07 45.20 -17.99
C THR A 234 -32.61 44.50 -16.76
N ASN A 235 -31.89 43.53 -16.22
CA ASN A 235 -32.40 42.60 -15.20
C ASN A 235 -31.82 42.84 -13.81
N LEU A 236 -32.56 42.45 -12.77
CA LEU A 236 -32.02 42.28 -11.42
C LEU A 236 -31.99 40.79 -11.10
N ILE A 237 -30.79 40.25 -10.94
CA ILE A 237 -30.57 38.84 -10.57
C ILE A 237 -29.95 38.83 -9.18
N THR A 238 -30.62 38.20 -8.22
CA THR A 238 -30.16 38.12 -6.83
C THR A 238 -30.09 36.68 -6.38
N VAL A 239 -28.88 36.23 -6.03
CA VAL A 239 -28.67 34.91 -5.45
C VAL A 239 -29.41 34.85 -4.10
N PRO A 240 -30.32 33.88 -3.90
CA PRO A 240 -31.04 33.74 -2.65
C PRO A 240 -30.12 33.61 -1.45
N VAL A 241 -30.37 34.43 -0.44
CA VAL A 241 -29.87 34.19 0.91
C VAL A 241 -31.03 33.63 1.71
N CYS A 242 -30.98 32.34 2.01
CA CYS A 242 -31.91 31.79 2.98
C CYS A 242 -31.68 32.53 4.31
N PRO A 243 -32.71 33.12 4.95
CA PRO A 243 -32.59 33.40 6.37
C PRO A 243 -32.37 32.04 7.02
N LEU A 244 -31.14 31.77 7.45
CA LEU A 244 -30.82 30.57 8.20
C LEU A 244 -31.77 30.56 9.40
N ILE A 245 -32.79 29.71 9.38
CA ILE A 245 -33.45 29.28 10.61
C ILE A 245 -32.44 28.41 11.34
N SER A 246 -31.53 29.08 12.04
CA SER A 246 -30.49 28.44 12.83
C SER A 246 -31.02 28.15 14.23
N ALA A 247 -30.74 26.95 14.72
CA ALA A 247 -30.66 26.74 16.16
C ALA A 247 -29.44 27.51 16.71
N LYS A 248 -29.35 27.68 18.02
CA LYS A 248 -28.11 28.11 18.67
C LYS A 248 -27.40 26.90 19.27
N LEU A 249 -26.14 26.64 18.92
CA LEU A 249 -25.35 25.55 19.48
C LEU A 249 -24.33 26.07 20.49
N GLY A 250 -24.47 25.64 21.75
CA GLY A 250 -23.47 25.83 22.81
C GLY A 250 -22.88 24.51 23.29
N LEU A 251 -21.70 24.58 23.91
CA LEU A 251 -21.01 23.40 24.46
C LEU A 251 -20.75 23.59 25.96
N LEU A 252 -20.96 22.52 26.73
CA LEU A 252 -20.74 22.50 28.16
C LEU A 252 -19.80 21.34 28.54
N LYS A 253 -18.89 21.58 29.48
CA LYS A 253 -18.03 20.58 30.09
C LYS A 253 -18.48 20.28 31.51
N THR A 254 -18.52 19.01 31.85
CA THR A 254 -18.54 18.55 33.25
C THR A 254 -17.44 17.52 33.47
N ILE A 255 -16.93 17.44 34.70
CA ILE A 255 -15.84 16.53 35.06
C ILE A 255 -16.22 15.78 36.34
N ASP A 256 -16.01 14.47 36.34
CA ASP A 256 -16.04 13.61 37.51
C ASP A 256 -14.61 13.17 37.88
N ASN A 257 -14.11 13.70 39.00
CA ASN A 257 -12.78 13.41 39.55
C ASN A 257 -12.81 12.38 40.69
N THR A 258 -13.93 11.70 40.93
CA THR A 258 -14.08 10.75 42.06
C THR A 258 -13.04 9.61 42.05
N GLY A 259 -12.43 9.30 40.91
CA GLY A 259 -11.32 8.35 40.77
C GLY A 259 -9.92 8.87 41.14
N GLY A 260 -9.79 10.08 41.71
CA GLY A 260 -8.50 10.69 42.05
C GLY A 260 -7.94 11.65 40.99
N GLY A 261 -8.77 12.03 40.02
CA GLY A 261 -8.44 13.02 39.01
C GLY A 261 -8.32 14.42 39.62
N THR A 262 -7.61 15.31 38.95
CA THR A 262 -7.42 16.71 39.41
C THR A 262 -7.77 17.75 38.35
N ALA A 263 -8.23 17.31 37.17
CA ALA A 263 -8.48 18.23 36.07
C ALA A 263 -9.65 19.17 36.36
N THR A 264 -9.54 20.40 35.87
CA THR A 264 -10.60 21.42 35.91
C THR A 264 -11.17 21.64 34.51
N VAL A 265 -12.38 22.20 34.44
CA VAL A 265 -13.11 22.38 33.15
C VAL A 265 -12.33 23.23 32.14
N ASP A 266 -11.51 24.17 32.62
CA ASP A 266 -10.73 25.10 31.79
C ASP A 266 -9.56 24.43 31.07
N GLN A 267 -9.19 23.21 31.49
CA GLN A 267 -8.13 22.41 30.84
C GLN A 267 -8.65 21.63 29.63
N PHE A 268 -9.95 21.67 29.37
CA PHE A 268 -10.56 21.05 28.20
C PHE A 268 -10.96 22.12 27.18
N THR A 269 -10.53 21.94 25.93
CA THR A 269 -11.00 22.75 24.81
C THR A 269 -12.06 21.96 24.04
N LEU A 270 -13.27 22.50 24.00
CA LEU A 270 -14.40 21.89 23.30
C LEU A 270 -14.47 22.43 21.89
N THR A 271 -14.78 21.57 20.91
CA THR A 271 -14.94 21.99 19.52
C THR A 271 -16.12 21.26 18.87
N ALA A 272 -17.01 22.00 18.23
CA ALA A 272 -17.98 21.49 17.28
C ALA A 272 -17.59 21.93 15.88
N THR A 273 -17.38 20.99 14.98
CA THR A 273 -17.15 21.26 13.56
C THR A 273 -18.31 20.68 12.76
N GLY A 274 -19.05 21.55 12.09
CA GLY A 274 -20.04 21.16 11.09
C GLY A 274 -19.60 21.62 9.72
N ASN A 275 -20.04 20.89 8.70
CA ASN A 275 -20.12 21.43 7.34
C ASN A 275 -21.61 21.61 7.01
N PRO A 276 -22.28 22.65 7.53
CA PRO A 276 -23.58 23.02 7.00
C PRO A 276 -23.43 23.43 5.53
N TRP A 277 -24.52 23.32 4.77
CA TRP A 277 -24.62 23.63 3.33
C TRP A 277 -24.03 24.99 2.91
N THR A 278 -23.73 25.88 3.86
CA THR A 278 -23.18 27.24 3.67
C THR A 278 -21.68 27.38 3.99
N GLY A 279 -20.97 26.28 4.29
CA GLY A 279 -19.53 26.25 4.60
C GLY A 279 -19.21 25.80 6.04
N PRO A 280 -17.93 25.69 6.43
CA PRO A 280 -17.55 25.11 7.72
C PRO A 280 -17.92 26.02 8.90
N THR A 281 -18.84 25.57 9.76
CA THR A 281 -19.15 26.22 11.05
C THR A 281 -18.31 25.59 12.16
N ILE A 282 -17.54 26.43 12.87
CA ILE A 282 -16.70 26.00 13.98
C ILE A 282 -17.10 26.73 15.25
N VAL A 283 -17.60 25.99 16.24
CA VAL A 283 -17.81 26.47 17.61
C VAL A 283 -16.66 25.94 18.45
N THR A 284 -15.81 26.78 19.05
CA THR A 284 -14.67 26.31 19.85
C THR A 284 -14.41 27.19 21.06
N GLY A 285 -13.92 26.59 22.15
CA GLY A 285 -13.49 27.33 23.34
C GLY A 285 -13.48 26.48 24.61
N THR A 286 -13.20 27.15 25.73
CA THR A 286 -13.33 26.58 27.08
C THR A 286 -14.79 26.65 27.54
N SER A 287 -15.22 25.66 28.33
CA SER A 287 -16.59 25.60 28.83
C SER A 287 -16.94 26.70 29.83
N PRO A 288 -18.18 27.24 29.82
CA PRO A 288 -19.21 27.01 28.81
C PRO A 288 -18.89 27.80 27.53
N VAL A 289 -18.96 27.12 26.38
CA VAL A 289 -18.85 27.79 25.08
C VAL A 289 -20.21 28.41 24.77
N THR A 290 -20.22 29.74 24.60
CA THR A 290 -21.45 30.50 24.37
C THR A 290 -22.15 29.99 23.11
N ALA A 291 -23.48 29.84 23.17
CA ALA A 291 -24.23 29.34 22.05
C ALA A 291 -24.22 30.33 20.88
N ILE A 292 -23.81 29.87 19.69
CA ILE A 292 -23.79 30.64 18.45
C ILE A 292 -24.78 30.07 17.43
N ASP A 293 -25.13 30.85 16.43
CA ASP A 293 -26.03 30.41 15.36
C ASP A 293 -25.41 29.22 14.61
N ALA A 294 -26.16 28.12 14.58
CA ALA A 294 -25.80 26.84 13.98
C ALA A 294 -26.92 26.44 13.00
N PRO A 295 -26.65 26.53 11.68
CA PRO A 295 -27.57 26.05 10.65
C PRO A 295 -27.94 24.57 10.79
N VAL A 296 -28.98 24.15 10.07
CA VAL A 296 -29.30 22.74 9.88
C VAL A 296 -28.08 22.00 9.31
N GLY A 297 -27.86 20.77 9.78
CA GLY A 297 -26.69 19.98 9.39
C GLY A 297 -26.16 19.09 10.51
N VAL A 298 -25.07 18.41 10.22
CA VAL A 298 -24.40 17.49 11.15
C VAL A 298 -23.11 18.13 11.67
N TYR A 299 -22.97 18.12 13.00
CA TYR A 299 -21.83 18.67 13.72
C TYR A 299 -21.11 17.56 14.45
N THR A 300 -19.80 17.44 14.23
CA THR A 300 -18.94 16.54 14.98
C THR A 300 -18.42 17.26 16.21
N ILE A 301 -18.70 16.72 17.38
CA ILE A 301 -18.28 17.25 18.67
C ILE A 301 -17.01 16.55 19.09
N THR A 302 -16.00 17.32 19.46
CA THR A 302 -14.69 16.84 19.88
C THR A 302 -14.21 17.65 21.06
N GLU A 303 -13.21 17.12 21.74
CA GLU A 303 -12.50 17.84 22.77
C GLU A 303 -11.02 17.44 22.82
N THR A 304 -10.23 18.32 23.42
CA THR A 304 -8.84 18.04 23.81
C THR A 304 -8.69 18.38 25.29
N GLY A 305 -7.87 17.61 26.01
CA GLY A 305 -7.66 17.81 27.45
C GLY A 305 -6.65 16.82 28.04
N PRO A 306 -6.49 16.83 29.38
CA PRO A 306 -5.56 15.94 30.09
C PRO A 306 -5.88 14.44 29.90
N ASP A 307 -4.82 13.63 29.91
CA ASP A 307 -4.92 12.16 29.82
C ASP A 307 -5.66 11.55 31.04
N GLY A 308 -6.18 10.34 30.86
CA GLY A 308 -6.86 9.58 31.92
C GLY A 308 -8.34 9.91 32.10
N TYR A 309 -8.95 10.63 31.17
CA TYR A 309 -10.38 10.95 31.18
C TYR A 309 -11.10 10.31 29.98
N VAL A 310 -12.27 9.73 30.25
CA VAL A 310 -13.15 9.17 29.21
C VAL A 310 -14.36 10.08 29.05
N ALA A 311 -14.67 10.45 27.80
CA ALA A 311 -15.75 11.37 27.46
C ALA A 311 -17.08 10.63 27.18
N ALA A 312 -18.16 11.16 27.75
CA ALA A 312 -19.53 10.80 27.41
C ALA A 312 -20.30 12.05 26.95
N PHE A 313 -21.08 11.92 25.88
CA PHE A 313 -21.77 13.04 25.25
C PHE A 313 -23.27 12.95 25.52
N SER A 314 -23.89 14.10 25.78
CA SER A 314 -25.34 14.23 25.92
C SER A 314 -25.81 15.54 25.31
N VAL A 315 -27.07 15.59 24.86
CA VAL A 315 -27.65 16.78 24.25
C VAL A 315 -28.95 17.17 24.97
N SER A 316 -29.22 18.47 25.01
CA SER A 316 -30.44 19.06 25.52
C SER A 316 -30.87 20.24 24.65
N GLY A 317 -32.15 20.59 24.69
CA GLY A 317 -32.68 21.74 23.98
C GLY A 317 -33.03 21.50 22.51
N GLY A 318 -32.82 20.30 21.97
CA GLY A 318 -33.13 19.94 20.59
C GLY A 318 -32.01 19.10 19.97
N GLY A 319 -32.16 18.75 18.70
CA GLY A 319 -31.22 17.94 17.93
C GLY A 319 -31.16 16.48 18.35
N THR A 320 -30.60 15.65 17.46
CA THR A 320 -30.38 14.22 17.71
C THR A 320 -28.90 13.94 17.81
N LEU A 321 -28.45 13.34 18.91
CA LEU A 321 -27.04 13.00 19.14
C LEU A 321 -26.83 11.48 19.04
N VAL A 322 -25.90 11.05 18.17
CA VAL A 322 -25.45 9.67 18.06
C VAL A 322 -23.94 9.64 18.22
N GLY A 323 -23.45 9.02 19.30
CA GLY A 323 -22.03 9.11 19.65
C GLY A 323 -21.62 10.57 19.90
N ASN A 324 -20.73 11.09 19.07
CA ASN A 324 -20.30 12.50 19.09
C ASN A 324 -20.79 13.32 17.88
N ASN A 325 -21.74 12.79 17.11
CA ASN A 325 -22.34 13.49 15.97
C ASN A 325 -23.73 14.03 16.36
N LEU A 326 -23.87 15.35 16.36
CA LEU A 326 -25.13 16.05 16.55
C LEU A 326 -25.76 16.38 15.20
N THR A 327 -26.99 15.94 14.96
CA THR A 327 -27.81 16.35 13.82
C THR A 327 -28.80 17.42 14.27
N ILE A 328 -28.75 18.59 13.61
CA ILE A 328 -29.70 19.68 13.75
C ILE A 328 -30.58 19.68 12.50
N THR A 329 -31.91 19.69 12.70
CA THR A 329 -32.90 19.69 11.62
C THR A 329 -33.71 20.98 11.64
N GLU A 330 -34.56 21.20 10.62
CA GLU A 330 -35.47 22.35 10.60
C GLU A 330 -36.42 22.39 11.80
N ALA A 331 -36.77 21.23 12.36
CA ALA A 331 -37.59 21.14 13.57
C ALA A 331 -36.92 21.76 14.80
N ASP A 332 -35.61 22.01 14.75
CA ASP A 332 -34.83 22.62 15.82
C ASP A 332 -34.67 24.15 15.67
N ALA A 333 -35.33 24.75 14.67
CA ALA A 333 -35.27 26.19 14.43
C ALA A 333 -35.61 27.02 15.69
N GLY A 334 -34.73 27.98 16.03
CA GLY A 334 -34.90 28.86 17.20
C GLY A 334 -34.59 28.22 18.55
N ASN A 335 -34.33 26.91 18.60
CA ASN A 335 -33.93 26.25 19.84
C ASN A 335 -32.49 26.63 20.23
N THR A 336 -32.20 26.64 21.54
CA THR A 336 -30.82 26.66 22.04
C THR A 336 -30.43 25.25 22.45
N ILE A 337 -29.60 24.62 21.62
CA ILE A 337 -29.09 23.28 21.81
C ILE A 337 -27.78 23.36 22.60
N ILE A 338 -27.70 22.60 23.69
CA ILE A 338 -26.48 22.48 24.49
C ILE A 338 -26.02 21.03 24.48
N VAL A 339 -24.83 20.80 23.93
CA VAL A 339 -24.14 19.50 24.05
C VAL A 339 -23.26 19.55 25.29
N THR A 340 -23.50 18.62 26.22
CA THR A 340 -22.67 18.45 27.41
C THR A 340 -21.73 17.28 27.23
N ILE A 341 -20.43 17.55 27.37
CA ILE A 341 -19.36 16.56 27.39
C ILE A 341 -19.01 16.31 28.87
N HIS A 342 -19.29 15.10 29.33
CA HIS A 342 -19.00 14.66 30.69
C HIS A 342 -17.76 13.77 30.69
N ASN A 343 -16.70 14.21 31.36
CA ASN A 343 -15.50 13.40 31.48
C ASN A 343 -15.36 12.79 32.85
N THR A 344 -15.22 11.48 32.89
CA THR A 344 -14.93 10.75 34.11
C THR A 344 -13.44 10.39 34.13
N TYR A 345 -12.76 10.74 35.21
CA TYR A 345 -11.39 10.29 35.42
C TYR A 345 -11.38 8.78 35.67
N VAL A 346 -10.66 8.08 34.81
CA VAL A 346 -10.39 6.65 34.96
C VAL A 346 -8.93 6.53 35.39
N PRO A 347 -8.64 6.29 36.68
CA PRO A 347 -7.27 6.09 37.13
C PRO A 347 -6.66 4.93 36.37
N ALA A 348 -5.46 5.12 35.82
CA ALA A 348 -4.64 4.04 35.30
C ALA A 348 -4.13 3.19 36.48
N ILE A 349 -4.99 2.32 37.02
CA ILE A 349 -4.59 1.37 38.05
C ILE A 349 -3.82 0.26 37.34
N ALA A 350 -2.49 0.33 37.38
CA ALA A 350 -1.64 -0.71 36.83
C ALA A 350 -2.00 -2.07 37.45
N ALA A 351 -2.03 -3.12 36.62
CA ALA A 351 -2.00 -4.48 37.15
C ALA A 351 -0.68 -4.69 37.88
N LYS A 352 -0.60 -5.67 38.78
CA LYS A 352 0.67 -6.10 39.37
C LYS A 352 1.10 -7.43 38.79
N LEU A 353 2.34 -7.57 38.33
CA LEU A 353 2.90 -8.82 37.80
C LEU A 353 3.92 -9.41 38.75
N GLY A 354 3.67 -10.63 39.22
CA GLY A 354 4.62 -11.45 39.99
C GLY A 354 4.96 -12.76 39.27
N LEU A 355 6.10 -13.36 39.62
CA LEU A 355 6.58 -14.61 39.02
C LEU A 355 6.80 -15.68 40.10
N LEU A 356 6.30 -16.88 39.85
CA LEU A 356 6.40 -18.02 40.76
C LEU A 356 7.09 -19.20 40.07
N LYS A 357 7.94 -19.92 40.80
CA LYS A 357 8.62 -21.14 40.38
C LYS A 357 8.09 -22.30 41.19
N THR A 358 7.73 -23.36 40.49
CA THR A 358 7.50 -24.66 41.10
C THR A 358 8.41 -25.69 40.43
N ILE A 359 8.83 -26.70 41.19
CA ILE A 359 9.78 -27.72 40.73
C ILE A 359 9.22 -29.08 41.09
N ASP A 360 9.23 -29.98 40.10
CA ASP A 360 9.02 -31.41 40.28
C ASP A 360 10.37 -32.15 40.11
N ASN A 361 10.88 -32.65 41.23
CA ASN A 361 12.13 -33.42 41.30
C ASN A 361 11.92 -34.93 41.34
N THR A 362 10.69 -35.42 41.12
CA THR A 362 10.36 -36.86 41.26
C THR A 362 11.21 -37.78 40.37
N GLY A 363 11.78 -37.28 39.27
CA GLY A 363 12.74 -37.98 38.40
C GLY A 363 14.19 -38.07 38.93
N GLY A 364 14.49 -37.67 40.16
CA GLY A 364 15.84 -37.70 40.76
C GLY A 364 16.59 -36.37 40.73
N GLY A 365 15.89 -35.27 40.47
CA GLY A 365 16.46 -33.92 40.47
C GLY A 365 16.73 -33.41 41.89
N THR A 366 17.58 -32.39 42.02
CA THR A 366 17.92 -31.78 43.32
C THR A 366 17.78 -30.26 43.35
N ALA A 367 17.38 -29.65 42.23
CA ALA A 367 17.30 -28.19 42.13
C ALA A 367 16.20 -27.62 43.04
N THR A 368 16.46 -26.44 43.58
CA THR A 368 15.52 -25.65 44.38
C THR A 368 15.09 -24.40 43.63
N ALA A 369 13.93 -23.83 44.00
CA ALA A 369 13.35 -22.68 43.29
C ALA A 369 14.29 -21.47 43.22
N GLY A 370 15.14 -21.28 44.25
CA GLY A 370 16.12 -20.20 44.31
C GLY A 370 17.29 -20.32 43.32
N GLN A 371 17.45 -21.47 42.66
CA GLN A 371 18.47 -21.67 41.62
C GLN A 371 17.98 -21.27 40.21
N PHE A 372 16.70 -20.87 40.10
CA PHE A 372 16.14 -20.36 38.86
C PHE A 372 15.94 -18.84 38.97
N THR A 373 16.40 -18.11 37.95
CA THR A 373 16.13 -16.67 37.81
C THR A 373 15.01 -16.50 36.79
N LEU A 374 13.89 -15.94 37.23
CA LEU A 374 12.71 -15.71 36.38
C LEU A 374 12.75 -14.26 35.87
N THR A 375 12.37 -14.04 34.62
CA THR A 375 12.35 -12.70 34.02
C THR A 375 11.13 -12.51 33.13
N ALA A 376 10.39 -11.41 33.31
CA ALA A 376 9.38 -10.91 32.39
C ALA A 376 9.88 -9.60 31.77
N THR A 377 9.90 -9.51 30.45
CA THR A 377 10.39 -8.33 29.72
C THR A 377 9.27 -7.77 28.86
N GLY A 378 8.92 -6.49 29.07
CA GLY A 378 7.98 -5.76 28.22
C GLY A 378 8.51 -5.55 26.80
N ASP A 379 7.61 -5.51 25.82
CA ASP A 379 7.96 -5.21 24.44
C ASP A 379 8.19 -3.70 24.18
N ALA A 380 8.51 -3.35 22.93
CA ALA A 380 8.78 -1.96 22.54
C ALA A 380 7.60 -0.98 22.77
N SER A 381 6.36 -1.48 22.81
CA SER A 381 5.17 -0.67 23.10
C SER A 381 4.92 -0.49 24.60
N THR A 382 5.40 -1.44 25.41
CA THR A 382 5.20 -1.49 26.86
C THR A 382 6.32 -0.79 27.65
N GLY A 383 7.48 -0.57 27.01
CA GLY A 383 8.68 0.01 27.62
C GLY A 383 9.56 -1.00 28.36
N PRO A 384 10.71 -0.59 28.94
CA PRO A 384 11.75 -1.47 29.49
C PRO A 384 11.37 -2.11 30.84
N THR A 385 10.08 -2.28 31.12
CA THR A 385 9.60 -2.86 32.37
C THR A 385 10.06 -4.30 32.47
N ILE A 386 10.98 -4.56 33.39
CA ILE A 386 11.57 -5.87 33.65
C ILE A 386 11.21 -6.29 35.07
N VAL A 387 10.45 -7.37 35.19
CA VAL A 387 10.23 -8.06 36.47
C VAL A 387 11.19 -9.23 36.52
N THR A 388 12.21 -9.19 37.38
CA THR A 388 13.23 -10.23 37.45
C THR A 388 13.61 -10.58 38.89
N GLY A 389 13.96 -11.84 39.13
CA GLY A 389 14.49 -12.28 40.42
C GLY A 389 14.36 -13.78 40.65
N THR A 390 14.78 -14.20 41.85
CA THR A 390 14.55 -15.55 42.35
C THR A 390 13.12 -15.69 42.86
N SER A 391 12.53 -16.86 42.67
CA SER A 391 11.14 -17.09 43.07
C SER A 391 10.92 -17.16 44.59
N PRO A 392 9.77 -16.66 45.11
CA PRO A 392 8.77 -15.87 44.40
C PRO A 392 9.25 -14.44 44.14
N VAL A 393 9.08 -13.96 42.90
CA VAL A 393 9.31 -12.55 42.56
C VAL A 393 8.05 -11.78 42.96
N THR A 394 8.21 -10.85 43.90
CA THR A 394 7.11 -10.02 44.42
C THR A 394 6.42 -9.28 43.27
N ALA A 395 5.09 -9.22 43.32
CA ALA A 395 4.32 -8.56 42.27
C ALA A 395 4.56 -7.05 42.27
N VAL A 396 4.94 -6.50 41.12
CA VAL A 396 5.21 -5.06 40.91
C VAL A 396 4.27 -4.50 39.85
N ASP A 397 4.07 -3.18 39.85
CA ASP A 397 3.20 -2.51 38.89
C ASP A 397 3.68 -2.79 37.45
N ALA A 398 2.76 -3.29 36.63
CA ALA A 398 2.98 -3.71 35.26
C ALA A 398 1.93 -3.01 34.36
N PRO A 399 2.35 -2.09 33.49
CA PRO A 399 1.48 -1.46 32.50
C PRO A 399 0.80 -2.47 31.57
N VAL A 400 -0.29 -2.04 30.94
CA VAL A 400 -0.91 -2.80 29.83
C VAL A 400 0.11 -3.01 28.72
N GLY A 401 0.13 -4.22 28.15
CA GLY A 401 1.10 -4.58 27.13
C GLY A 401 1.46 -6.06 27.14
N VAL A 402 2.52 -6.38 26.40
CA VAL A 402 2.94 -7.76 26.14
C VAL A 402 4.30 -8.00 26.78
N TYR A 403 4.39 -9.09 27.54
CA TYR A 403 5.56 -9.48 28.31
C TYR A 403 6.05 -10.86 27.87
N THR A 404 7.33 -10.95 27.53
CA THR A 404 7.98 -12.24 27.27
C THR A 404 8.54 -12.79 28.57
N ILE A 405 8.11 -13.98 28.95
CA ILE A 405 8.54 -14.69 30.14
C ILE A 405 9.69 -15.63 29.79
N THR A 406 10.77 -15.55 30.55
CA THR A 406 11.96 -16.36 30.38
C THR A 406 12.48 -16.82 31.74
N GLU A 407 13.29 -17.87 31.71
CA GLU A 407 14.01 -18.33 32.89
C GLU A 407 15.40 -18.82 32.54
N THR A 408 16.29 -18.77 33.54
CA THR A 408 17.60 -19.42 33.51
C THR A 408 17.75 -20.28 34.76
N GLY A 409 18.39 -21.44 34.65
CA GLY A 409 18.56 -22.35 35.78
C GLY A 409 19.36 -23.62 35.43
N PRO A 410 19.44 -24.57 36.37
CA PRO A 410 20.17 -25.82 36.20
C PRO A 410 19.69 -26.67 35.03
N ASN A 411 20.62 -27.37 34.37
CA ASN A 411 20.32 -28.30 33.27
C ASN A 411 19.45 -29.49 33.73
N GLY A 412 18.73 -30.09 32.79
CA GLY A 412 17.89 -31.28 33.04
C GLY A 412 16.48 -30.98 33.52
N TYR A 413 16.02 -29.74 33.39
CA TYR A 413 14.67 -29.31 33.77
C TYR A 413 13.93 -28.74 32.56
N ILE A 414 12.71 -29.22 32.33
CA ILE A 414 11.82 -28.70 31.27
C ILE A 414 10.73 -27.87 31.93
N GLY A 415 10.56 -26.63 31.46
CA GLY A 415 9.59 -25.67 32.00
C GLY A 415 8.27 -25.63 31.24
N THR A 416 7.19 -25.47 32.00
CA THR A 416 5.84 -25.17 31.49
C THR A 416 5.32 -23.91 32.16
N PHE A 417 4.53 -23.11 31.45
CA PHE A 417 4.06 -21.81 31.91
C PHE A 417 2.55 -21.85 32.16
N SER A 418 2.10 -21.22 33.25
CA SER A 418 0.68 -20.99 33.53
C SER A 418 0.49 -19.60 34.15
N VAL A 419 -0.72 -19.05 34.04
CA VAL A 419 -1.06 -17.72 34.57
C VAL A 419 -2.31 -17.80 35.44
N SER A 420 -2.36 -16.97 36.48
CA SER A 420 -3.51 -16.81 37.36
C SER A 420 -3.69 -15.34 37.75
N GLY A 421 -4.90 -14.97 38.17
CA GLY A 421 -5.22 -13.62 38.64
C GLY A 421 -5.50 -12.57 37.56
N GLY A 422 -5.35 -12.90 36.27
CA GLY A 422 -5.62 -12.02 35.14
C GLY A 422 -4.66 -12.27 33.97
N GLY A 423 -4.82 -11.53 32.87
CA GLY A 423 -3.99 -11.66 31.68
C GLY A 423 -4.24 -12.94 30.88
N THR A 424 -3.73 -12.97 29.64
CA THR A 424 -3.81 -14.12 28.74
C THR A 424 -2.41 -14.61 28.40
N LEU A 425 -2.17 -15.92 28.51
CA LEU A 425 -0.86 -16.52 28.26
C LEU A 425 -0.91 -17.43 27.02
N ALA A 426 0.00 -17.21 26.07
CA ALA A 426 0.22 -18.06 24.91
C ALA A 426 1.69 -18.50 24.88
N GLY A 427 1.96 -19.76 25.20
CA GLY A 427 3.34 -20.22 25.40
C GLY A 427 4.01 -19.48 26.56
N ASN A 428 5.06 -18.72 26.26
CA ASN A 428 5.77 -17.87 27.21
C ASN A 428 5.47 -16.37 27.05
N ILE A 429 4.43 -16.01 26.30
CA ILE A 429 4.03 -14.61 26.06
C ILE A 429 2.76 -14.31 26.87
N LEU A 430 2.86 -13.34 27.79
CA LEU A 430 1.76 -12.83 28.59
C LEU A 430 1.26 -11.51 28.01
N THR A 431 -0.06 -11.41 27.80
CA THR A 431 -0.73 -10.15 27.41
C THR A 431 -1.56 -9.65 28.58
N ILE A 432 -1.31 -8.41 29.01
CA ILE A 432 -2.07 -7.66 30.02
C ILE A 432 -2.89 -6.60 29.29
N THR A 433 -4.19 -6.58 29.54
CA THR A 433 -5.12 -5.63 28.93
C THR A 433 -5.69 -4.65 29.96
N GLU A 434 -6.42 -3.63 29.51
CA GLU A 434 -7.13 -2.70 30.40
C GLU A 434 -8.12 -3.42 31.32
N ALA A 435 -8.68 -4.56 30.89
CA ALA A 435 -9.58 -5.38 31.71
C ALA A 435 -8.87 -6.03 32.92
N ASP A 436 -7.54 -5.98 32.98
CA ASP A 436 -6.73 -6.49 34.09
C ASP A 436 -6.28 -5.40 35.07
N ALA A 437 -6.71 -4.16 34.88
CA ALA A 437 -6.41 -3.04 35.77
C ALA A 437 -6.72 -3.39 37.25
N GLY A 438 -5.74 -3.12 38.13
CA GLY A 438 -5.83 -3.39 39.57
C GLY A 438 -5.75 -4.86 39.98
N LYS A 439 -5.66 -5.82 39.05
CA LYS A 439 -5.46 -7.24 39.39
C LYS A 439 -4.01 -7.55 39.73
N THR A 440 -3.79 -8.58 40.53
CA THR A 440 -2.45 -9.18 40.73
C THR A 440 -2.35 -10.44 39.90
N ILE A 441 -1.53 -10.39 38.85
CA ILE A 441 -1.26 -11.46 37.91
C ILE A 441 -0.02 -12.21 38.38
N ILE A 442 -0.12 -13.53 38.50
CA ILE A 442 1.00 -14.41 38.84
C ILE A 442 1.22 -15.40 37.71
N VAL A 443 2.39 -15.32 37.07
CA VAL A 443 2.85 -16.34 36.12
C VAL A 443 3.65 -17.38 36.89
N THR A 444 3.22 -18.65 36.80
CA THR A 444 3.93 -19.77 37.39
C THR A 444 4.69 -20.52 36.31
N ILE A 445 5.98 -20.72 36.52
CA ILE A 445 6.82 -21.59 35.72
C ILE A 445 7.01 -22.89 36.51
N HIS A 446 6.52 -24.00 35.98
CA HIS A 446 6.65 -25.33 36.57
C HIS A 446 7.70 -26.13 35.84
N ASN A 447 8.80 -26.47 36.53
CA ASN A 447 9.87 -27.27 35.95
C ASN A 447 9.85 -28.69 36.46
N THR A 448 9.81 -29.64 35.53
CA THR A 448 9.96 -31.05 35.84
C THR A 448 11.38 -31.49 35.51
N TYR A 449 12.05 -32.13 36.47
CA TYR A 449 13.34 -32.76 36.23
C TYR A 449 13.17 -33.98 35.32
N VAL A 450 13.89 -33.96 34.21
CA VAL A 450 13.97 -35.08 33.27
C VAL A 450 15.38 -35.65 33.37
N PRO A 451 15.57 -36.85 33.97
CA PRO A 451 16.88 -37.48 34.05
C PRO A 451 17.41 -37.77 32.65
N ALA A 452 18.62 -37.29 32.35
CA ALA A 452 19.31 -37.59 31.10
C ALA A 452 19.76 -39.07 31.08
N ILE A 453 18.89 -39.97 30.64
CA ILE A 453 19.29 -41.35 30.33
C ILE A 453 20.01 -41.31 28.98
N ALA A 454 21.34 -41.28 29.00
CA ALA A 454 22.15 -41.23 27.78
C ALA A 454 21.84 -42.41 26.85
N ALA A 455 21.67 -42.14 25.55
CA ALA A 455 21.67 -43.16 24.52
C ALA A 455 23.08 -43.77 24.42
N LYS A 456 23.18 -45.03 23.97
CA LYS A 456 24.47 -45.66 23.65
C LYS A 456 24.68 -45.71 22.14
N LEU A 457 25.83 -45.30 21.63
CA LEU A 457 26.18 -45.38 20.20
C LEU A 457 27.33 -46.36 19.98
N GLY A 458 27.09 -47.38 19.16
CA GLY A 458 28.12 -48.31 18.64
C GLY A 458 28.22 -48.24 17.12
N LEU A 459 29.37 -48.66 16.58
CA LEU A 459 29.65 -48.66 15.14
C LEU A 459 30.08 -50.06 14.70
N GLN A 460 29.63 -50.53 13.54
CA GLN A 460 30.06 -51.81 12.99
C GLN A 460 30.23 -51.76 11.47
N LYS A 461 31.02 -52.71 10.96
CA LYS A 461 31.40 -52.85 9.56
C LYS A 461 30.91 -54.18 9.02
N THR A 462 30.39 -54.16 7.81
CA THR A 462 30.25 -55.35 6.97
C THR A 462 30.99 -55.12 5.65
N ILE A 463 31.53 -56.19 5.07
CA ILE A 463 32.33 -56.13 3.83
C ILE A 463 31.78 -57.13 2.83
N ASP A 464 31.60 -56.68 1.60
CA ASP A 464 31.34 -57.48 0.42
C ASP A 464 32.58 -57.46 -0.50
N ASN A 465 33.29 -58.59 -0.54
CA ASN A 465 34.49 -58.79 -1.34
C ASN A 465 34.21 -59.49 -2.68
N THR A 466 32.95 -59.67 -3.07
CA THR A 466 32.57 -60.45 -4.26
C THR A 466 33.17 -59.92 -5.57
N GLY A 467 33.57 -58.64 -5.62
CA GLY A 467 34.31 -58.03 -6.74
C GLY A 467 35.81 -58.33 -6.81
N GLY A 468 36.35 -59.24 -5.99
CA GLY A 468 37.78 -59.59 -5.95
C GLY A 468 38.60 -58.91 -4.86
N GLY A 469 37.93 -58.30 -3.88
CA GLY A 469 38.57 -57.64 -2.74
C GLY A 469 39.11 -58.64 -1.71
N THR A 470 40.02 -58.19 -0.85
CA THR A 470 40.60 -59.04 0.22
C THR A 470 40.54 -58.41 1.62
N ALA A 471 39.97 -57.21 1.74
CA ALA A 471 39.94 -56.50 3.02
C ALA A 471 39.08 -57.22 4.06
N THR A 472 39.49 -57.08 5.31
CA THR A 472 38.80 -57.59 6.50
C THR A 472 38.29 -56.43 7.35
N THR A 473 37.28 -56.66 8.19
CA THR A 473 36.61 -55.60 8.98
C THR A 473 37.56 -54.87 9.93
N GLY A 474 38.63 -55.54 10.37
CA GLY A 474 39.67 -54.95 11.22
C GLY A 474 40.60 -53.95 10.51
N GLN A 475 40.56 -53.86 9.18
CA GLN A 475 41.34 -52.89 8.42
C GLN A 475 40.62 -51.55 8.22
N PHE A 476 39.36 -51.44 8.68
CA PHE A 476 38.60 -50.20 8.65
C PHE A 476 38.52 -49.59 10.05
N THR A 477 38.83 -48.30 10.15
CA THR A 477 38.62 -47.51 11.37
C THR A 477 37.36 -46.68 11.20
N LEU A 478 36.37 -46.91 12.07
CA LEU A 478 35.09 -46.22 12.06
C LEU A 478 35.12 -45.07 13.06
N THR A 479 34.59 -43.91 12.69
CA THR A 479 34.54 -42.73 13.58
C THR A 479 33.19 -42.03 13.48
N ALA A 480 32.58 -41.77 14.64
CA ALA A 480 31.45 -40.87 14.79
C ALA A 480 31.90 -39.64 15.57
N THR A 481 31.81 -38.46 14.95
CA THR A 481 32.16 -37.19 15.58
C THR A 481 30.91 -36.35 15.75
N GLY A 482 30.53 -36.11 17.00
CA GLY A 482 29.45 -35.19 17.36
C GLY A 482 29.99 -33.93 18.01
N ASN A 483 29.34 -32.80 17.74
CA ASN A 483 29.57 -31.56 18.49
C ASN A 483 28.35 -31.24 19.37
N PRO A 484 28.24 -31.85 20.55
CA PRO A 484 27.32 -31.37 21.56
C PRO A 484 27.91 -30.10 22.21
N TRP A 485 27.02 -29.20 22.66
CA TRP A 485 27.31 -27.94 23.37
C TRP A 485 28.23 -28.08 24.63
N THR A 486 28.71 -29.29 24.95
CA THR A 486 29.58 -29.64 26.06
C THR A 486 31.00 -30.11 25.64
N GLY A 487 31.35 -30.07 24.35
CA GLY A 487 32.67 -30.47 23.81
C GLY A 487 32.61 -31.64 22.81
N PRO A 488 33.66 -31.87 21.99
CA PRO A 488 33.61 -32.88 20.93
C PRO A 488 33.47 -34.31 21.51
N THR A 489 32.38 -35.00 21.17
CA THR A 489 32.21 -36.43 21.48
C THR A 489 32.67 -37.24 20.29
N ILE A 490 33.65 -38.13 20.49
CA ILE A 490 34.20 -38.99 19.45
C ILE A 490 34.03 -40.45 19.86
N VAL A 491 33.30 -41.22 19.04
CA VAL A 491 33.25 -42.69 19.14
C VAL A 491 34.07 -43.24 17.99
N THR A 492 35.21 -43.88 18.26
CA THR A 492 36.12 -44.36 17.20
C THR A 492 36.73 -45.72 17.56
N GLY A 493 37.06 -46.50 16.53
CA GLY A 493 37.78 -47.75 16.67
C GLY A 493 37.63 -48.70 15.48
N THR A 494 38.25 -49.86 15.57
CA THR A 494 38.06 -50.96 14.63
C THR A 494 36.73 -51.65 14.87
N SER A 495 36.05 -52.07 13.81
CA SER A 495 34.75 -52.74 13.93
C SER A 495 34.83 -54.11 14.62
N PRO A 496 33.86 -54.46 15.50
CA PRO A 496 32.79 -53.60 16.01
C PRO A 496 33.29 -52.67 17.14
N VAL A 497 32.91 -51.40 17.08
CA VAL A 497 33.12 -50.42 18.16
C VAL A 497 32.01 -50.59 19.18
N THR A 498 32.38 -50.93 20.42
CA THR A 498 31.43 -51.17 21.52
C THR A 498 30.61 -49.90 21.81
N ALA A 499 29.32 -50.07 22.06
CA ALA A 499 28.42 -48.94 22.27
C ALA A 499 28.74 -48.17 23.56
N VAL A 500 28.96 -46.86 23.45
CA VAL A 500 29.28 -45.96 24.57
C VAL A 500 28.19 -44.92 24.77
N ASN A 501 28.03 -44.42 26.00
CA ASN A 501 27.07 -43.36 26.28
C ASN A 501 27.43 -42.10 25.49
N VAL A 502 26.46 -41.57 24.74
CA VAL A 502 26.61 -40.33 23.98
C VAL A 502 25.44 -39.38 24.29
N PRO A 503 25.67 -38.06 24.31
CA PRO A 503 24.60 -37.09 24.47
C PRO A 503 23.69 -37.03 23.22
N VAL A 504 22.51 -36.43 23.36
CA VAL A 504 21.68 -36.06 22.20
C VAL A 504 22.44 -35.10 21.29
N GLY A 505 22.20 -35.19 19.98
CA GLY A 505 22.90 -34.38 19.00
C GLY A 505 23.09 -35.08 17.67
N VAL A 506 23.82 -34.40 16.77
CA VAL A 506 24.13 -34.90 15.43
C VAL A 506 25.58 -35.39 15.39
N TYR A 507 25.77 -36.59 14.86
CA TYR A 507 27.05 -37.27 14.76
C TYR A 507 27.37 -37.52 13.28
N ALA A 508 28.50 -36.99 12.81
CA ALA A 508 29.03 -37.27 11.48
C ALA A 508 29.78 -38.60 11.50
N ILE A 509 29.35 -39.55 10.68
CA ILE A 509 29.95 -40.87 10.56
C ILE A 509 30.95 -40.86 9.41
N THR A 510 32.17 -41.31 9.68
CA THR A 510 33.26 -41.40 8.72
C THR A 510 33.96 -42.73 8.90
N GLU A 511 34.66 -43.15 7.85
CA GLU A 511 35.53 -44.31 7.91
C GLU A 511 36.82 -44.08 7.12
N THR A 512 37.86 -44.80 7.52
CA THR A 512 39.13 -44.91 6.78
C THR A 512 39.47 -46.38 6.62
N GLY A 513 40.03 -46.77 5.49
CA GLY A 513 40.37 -48.16 5.20
C GLY A 513 41.04 -48.34 3.83
N PRO A 514 41.23 -49.60 3.39
CA PRO A 514 41.86 -49.92 2.11
C PRO A 514 41.13 -49.32 0.90
N ASP A 515 41.90 -48.96 -0.13
CA ASP A 515 41.37 -48.43 -1.39
C ASP A 515 40.47 -49.44 -2.12
N GLY A 516 39.55 -48.93 -2.94
CA GLY A 516 38.65 -49.75 -3.78
C GLY A 516 37.38 -50.23 -3.08
N TYR A 517 37.04 -49.67 -1.91
CA TYR A 517 35.80 -49.99 -1.19
C TYR A 517 34.87 -48.78 -1.11
N ILE A 518 33.60 -48.97 -1.47
CA ILE A 518 32.56 -47.94 -1.37
C ILE A 518 31.62 -48.29 -0.22
N GLY A 519 31.39 -47.32 0.67
CA GLY A 519 30.56 -47.49 1.86
C GLY A 519 29.14 -46.96 1.73
N THR A 520 28.20 -47.76 2.24
CA THR A 520 26.80 -47.36 2.49
C THR A 520 26.50 -47.45 3.99
N PHE A 521 25.66 -46.56 4.49
CA PHE A 521 25.38 -46.42 5.92
C PHE A 521 23.95 -46.86 6.23
N SER A 522 23.77 -47.58 7.33
CA SER A 522 22.45 -47.89 7.91
C SER A 522 22.49 -47.77 9.43
N VAL A 523 21.33 -47.55 10.04
CA VAL A 523 21.18 -47.42 11.49
C VAL A 523 20.09 -48.35 12.02
N SER A 524 20.30 -48.89 13.23
CA SER A 524 19.29 -49.66 13.96
C SER A 524 19.29 -49.29 15.45
N GLY A 525 18.20 -49.61 16.15
CA GLY A 525 18.07 -49.40 17.59
C GLY A 525 17.68 -47.99 18.03
N GLY A 526 17.56 -47.02 17.11
CA GLY A 526 17.11 -45.65 17.38
C GLY A 526 17.83 -44.63 16.50
N GLY A 527 17.49 -43.35 16.64
CA GLY A 527 18.05 -42.26 15.85
C GLY A 527 17.63 -42.25 14.38
N THR A 528 17.88 -41.12 13.72
CA THR A 528 17.56 -40.91 12.30
C THR A 528 18.85 -40.66 11.51
N LEU A 529 19.10 -41.45 10.46
CA LEU A 529 20.27 -41.33 9.61
C LEU A 529 19.90 -40.72 8.25
N VAL A 530 20.58 -39.64 7.88
CA VAL A 530 20.49 -39.02 6.53
C VAL A 530 21.89 -38.91 5.97
N GLY A 531 22.17 -39.61 4.86
CA GLY A 531 23.54 -39.74 4.36
C GLY A 531 24.44 -40.40 5.39
N ASN A 532 25.46 -39.68 5.86
CA ASN A 532 26.37 -40.10 6.93
C ASN A 532 26.18 -39.31 8.24
N ASN A 533 25.07 -38.58 8.40
CA ASN A 533 24.76 -37.83 9.63
C ASN A 533 23.67 -38.54 10.43
N LEU A 534 24.03 -39.02 11.63
CA LEU A 534 23.10 -39.60 12.59
C LEU A 534 22.58 -38.53 13.55
N THR A 535 21.26 -38.36 13.63
CA THR A 535 20.60 -37.51 14.63
C THR A 535 20.06 -38.36 15.78
N ILE A 536 20.51 -38.09 17.00
CA ILE A 536 20.01 -38.69 18.24
C ILE A 536 19.19 -37.64 18.98
N THR A 537 17.95 -37.98 19.30
CA THR A 537 17.02 -37.07 19.99
C THR A 537 16.73 -37.56 21.41
N GLU A 538 16.01 -36.77 22.20
CA GLU A 538 15.58 -37.20 23.53
C GLU A 538 14.68 -38.45 23.49
N ALA A 539 13.97 -38.68 22.38
CA ALA A 539 13.16 -39.89 22.18
C ALA A 539 14.02 -41.18 22.07
N ASP A 540 15.33 -41.05 21.96
CA ASP A 540 16.28 -42.17 21.91
C ASP A 540 16.99 -42.44 23.25
N ALA A 541 16.59 -41.72 24.31
CA ALA A 541 17.11 -41.92 25.65
C ALA A 541 17.02 -43.40 26.09
N GLY A 542 18.14 -43.92 26.61
CA GLY A 542 18.26 -45.32 27.05
C GLY A 542 18.34 -46.37 25.95
N LYS A 543 18.20 -46.01 24.67
CA LYS A 543 18.37 -46.95 23.55
C LYS A 543 19.85 -47.21 23.24
N THR A 544 20.13 -48.38 22.66
CA THR A 544 21.44 -48.68 22.05
C THR A 544 21.30 -48.59 20.54
N ILE A 545 21.95 -47.58 19.96
CA ILE A 545 21.95 -47.26 18.54
C ILE A 545 23.21 -47.85 17.91
N ILE A 546 23.05 -48.59 16.82
CA ILE A 546 24.16 -49.19 16.08
C ILE A 546 24.14 -48.68 14.64
N VAL A 547 25.22 -48.02 14.23
CA VAL A 547 25.44 -47.65 12.82
C VAL A 547 26.27 -48.73 12.14
N THR A 548 25.77 -49.26 11.04
CA THR A 548 26.46 -50.25 10.20
C THR A 548 26.93 -49.60 8.91
N ILE A 549 28.23 -49.68 8.64
CA ILE A 549 28.81 -49.26 7.37
C ILE A 549 29.10 -50.50 6.52
N HIS A 550 28.41 -50.66 5.41
CA HIS A 550 28.57 -51.77 4.48
C HIS A 550 29.48 -51.36 3.33
N ASN A 551 30.68 -51.97 3.25
CA ASN A 551 31.63 -51.71 2.16
C ASN A 551 31.60 -52.79 1.10
N THR A 552 31.38 -52.39 -0.14
CA THR A 552 31.50 -53.26 -1.30
C THR A 552 32.80 -52.95 -2.02
N TYR A 553 33.61 -53.99 -2.28
CA TYR A 553 34.79 -53.86 -3.12
C TYR A 553 34.39 -53.63 -4.57
N VAL A 554 34.88 -52.54 -5.14
CA VAL A 554 34.73 -52.20 -6.55
C VAL A 554 36.13 -52.24 -7.19
N PRO A 555 36.43 -53.20 -8.08
CA PRO A 555 37.74 -53.29 -8.72
C PRO A 555 38.00 -52.05 -9.58
N GLY A 556 38.95 -51.21 -9.17
CA GLY A 556 39.31 -49.97 -9.86
C GLY A 556 40.12 -50.22 -11.13
N ILE A 557 39.49 -50.16 -12.29
CA ILE A 557 40.20 -49.90 -13.56
C ILE A 557 40.08 -48.40 -13.84
N ALA A 558 41.11 -47.62 -13.48
CA ALA A 558 41.10 -46.17 -13.68
C ALA A 558 40.85 -45.80 -15.16
N ALA A 559 40.01 -44.79 -15.40
CA ALA A 559 39.93 -44.14 -16.71
C ALA A 559 41.25 -43.41 -17.00
N LYS A 560 41.60 -43.28 -18.28
CA LYS A 560 42.74 -42.47 -18.72
C LYS A 560 42.27 -41.17 -19.34
N LEU A 561 42.84 -40.03 -18.96
CA LEU A 561 42.53 -38.72 -19.54
C LEU A 561 43.73 -38.17 -20.31
N GLY A 562 43.55 -37.96 -21.62
CA GLY A 562 44.47 -37.24 -22.50
C GLY A 562 43.89 -35.91 -22.99
N LEU A 563 44.77 -34.97 -23.35
CA LEU A 563 44.38 -33.65 -23.84
C LEU A 563 44.98 -33.41 -25.22
N LEU A 564 44.16 -32.94 -26.16
CA LEU A 564 44.55 -32.66 -27.54
C LEU A 564 44.25 -31.20 -27.88
N LYS A 565 45.12 -30.57 -28.67
CA LYS A 565 44.97 -29.23 -29.22
C LYS A 565 44.85 -29.31 -30.72
N THR A 566 43.87 -28.61 -31.25
CA THR A 566 43.71 -28.32 -32.67
C THR A 566 43.69 -26.79 -32.85
N ILE A 567 44.36 -26.32 -33.89
CA ILE A 567 44.42 -24.89 -34.22
C ILE A 567 43.77 -24.69 -35.59
N ASP A 568 42.84 -23.75 -35.66
CA ASP A 568 42.26 -23.26 -36.89
C ASP A 568 42.79 -21.84 -37.16
N ASN A 569 43.78 -21.76 -38.04
CA ASN A 569 44.42 -20.50 -38.44
C ASN A 569 43.79 -19.88 -39.70
N THR A 570 42.62 -20.37 -40.15
CA THR A 570 42.00 -19.90 -41.41
C THR A 570 41.71 -18.40 -41.42
N GLY A 571 41.60 -17.75 -40.26
CA GLY A 571 41.48 -16.30 -40.10
C GLY A 571 42.78 -15.48 -40.20
N GLY A 572 43.93 -16.08 -40.55
CA GLY A 572 45.22 -15.39 -40.69
C GLY A 572 46.18 -15.53 -39.49
N GLY A 573 45.89 -16.43 -38.55
CA GLY A 573 46.72 -16.68 -37.39
C GLY A 573 47.97 -17.50 -37.73
N THR A 574 48.98 -17.46 -36.88
CA THR A 574 50.24 -18.22 -37.07
C THR A 574 50.58 -19.15 -35.91
N ALA A 575 49.73 -19.22 -34.87
CA ALA A 575 50.02 -20.02 -33.70
C ALA A 575 50.03 -21.51 -34.03
N THR A 576 50.89 -22.25 -33.34
CA THR A 576 50.99 -23.70 -33.42
C THR A 576 50.47 -24.33 -32.13
N ALA A 577 50.06 -25.61 -32.19
CA ALA A 577 49.53 -26.32 -31.02
C ALA A 577 50.48 -26.32 -29.80
N GLY A 578 51.80 -26.29 -30.04
CA GLY A 578 52.81 -26.25 -28.98
C GLY A 578 52.92 -24.92 -28.22
N GLN A 579 52.28 -23.86 -28.70
CA GLN A 579 52.22 -22.57 -28.00
C GLN A 579 51.05 -22.48 -27.02
N PHE A 580 50.21 -23.52 -26.96
CA PHE A 580 49.13 -23.63 -25.98
C PHE A 580 49.47 -24.68 -24.92
N THR A 581 49.27 -24.33 -23.66
CA THR A 581 49.37 -25.28 -22.54
C THR A 581 47.98 -25.67 -22.09
N LEU A 582 47.64 -26.95 -22.22
CA LEU A 582 46.36 -27.51 -21.79
C LEU A 582 46.45 -27.91 -20.32
N ILE A 583 45.37 -27.69 -19.57
CA ILE A 583 45.28 -28.00 -18.14
C ILE A 583 43.90 -28.58 -17.82
N ALA A 584 43.84 -29.74 -17.18
CA ALA A 584 42.65 -30.28 -16.55
C ALA A 584 42.87 -30.39 -15.04
N THR A 585 42.09 -29.66 -14.25
CA THR A 585 42.23 -29.59 -12.79
C THR A 585 41.03 -30.25 -12.12
N GLY A 586 41.29 -31.27 -11.30
CA GLY A 586 40.27 -31.91 -10.46
C GLY A 586 39.76 -30.96 -9.36
N ASP A 587 38.47 -31.04 -9.06
CA ASP A 587 37.83 -30.31 -7.95
C ASP A 587 38.20 -30.86 -6.56
N ALA A 588 37.61 -30.24 -5.51
CA ALA A 588 37.87 -30.63 -4.12
C ALA A 588 37.46 -32.09 -3.78
N SER A 589 36.56 -32.70 -4.56
CA SER A 589 36.13 -34.08 -4.39
C SER A 589 37.06 -35.10 -5.06
N THR A 590 37.90 -34.65 -5.99
CA THR A 590 38.81 -35.49 -6.82
C THR A 590 40.29 -35.34 -6.49
N GLY A 591 40.63 -34.46 -5.53
CA GLY A 591 41.97 -34.36 -4.94
C GLY A 591 43.03 -33.85 -5.91
N SER A 592 43.07 -32.53 -6.17
CA SER A 592 44.15 -31.75 -6.83
C SER A 592 44.84 -32.39 -8.05
N THR A 593 44.19 -33.35 -8.73
CA THR A 593 44.81 -34.06 -9.85
C THR A 593 44.87 -33.11 -11.04
N ILE A 594 46.07 -32.88 -11.55
CA ILE A 594 46.32 -31.96 -12.66
C ILE A 594 46.91 -32.75 -13.82
N VAL A 595 46.19 -32.79 -14.94
CA VAL A 595 46.73 -33.25 -16.22
C VAL A 595 47.10 -32.00 -17.01
N THR A 596 48.39 -31.80 -17.30
CA THR A 596 48.85 -30.60 -18.01
C THR A 596 49.99 -30.88 -18.98
N GLY A 597 50.07 -30.08 -20.04
CA GLY A 597 51.20 -30.09 -20.97
C GLY A 597 50.87 -29.45 -22.31
N THR A 598 51.84 -29.48 -23.21
CA THR A 598 51.66 -29.14 -24.63
C THR A 598 51.06 -30.32 -25.38
N SER A 599 50.15 -30.04 -26.31
CA SER A 599 49.45 -31.10 -27.05
C SER A 599 50.35 -31.91 -28.00
N PRO A 600 50.11 -33.23 -28.16
CA PRO A 600 49.14 -34.03 -27.40
C PRO A 600 49.68 -34.38 -26.00
N VAL A 601 48.88 -34.15 -24.96
CA VAL A 601 49.17 -34.63 -23.61
C VAL A 601 48.77 -36.09 -23.53
N THR A 602 49.75 -36.96 -23.28
CA THR A 602 49.55 -38.42 -23.21
C THR A 602 48.53 -38.76 -22.13
N ALA A 603 47.63 -39.72 -22.42
CA ALA A 603 46.58 -40.07 -21.48
C ALA A 603 47.13 -40.73 -20.20
N VAL A 604 46.78 -40.17 -19.05
CA VAL A 604 47.20 -40.65 -17.72
C VAL A 604 46.01 -41.15 -16.92
N ASN A 605 46.23 -42.10 -16.01
CA ASN A 605 45.18 -42.59 -15.12
C ASN A 605 44.67 -41.44 -14.24
N VAL A 606 43.36 -41.25 -14.19
CA VAL A 606 42.71 -40.23 -13.37
C VAL A 606 41.56 -40.83 -12.56
N PRO A 607 41.29 -40.35 -11.33
CA PRO A 607 40.14 -40.78 -10.55
C PRO A 607 38.82 -40.32 -11.20
N VAL A 608 37.70 -40.95 -10.81
CA VAL A 608 36.36 -40.45 -11.16
C VAL A 608 36.12 -39.08 -10.54
N GLY A 609 35.26 -38.29 -11.18
CA GLY A 609 34.77 -36.99 -10.71
C GLY A 609 34.97 -35.88 -11.74
N VAL A 610 34.99 -34.63 -11.30
CA VAL A 610 34.86 -33.46 -12.19
C VAL A 610 36.18 -32.73 -12.37
N TYR A 611 36.55 -32.55 -13.64
CA TYR A 611 37.76 -31.85 -14.07
C TYR A 611 37.38 -30.56 -14.81
N THR A 612 37.98 -29.45 -14.39
CA THR A 612 37.85 -28.17 -15.11
C THR A 612 38.95 -28.06 -16.14
N ILE A 613 38.56 -27.92 -17.41
CA ILE A 613 39.46 -27.78 -18.54
C ILE A 613 39.74 -26.29 -18.75
N THR A 614 41.02 -25.96 -18.82
CA THR A 614 41.51 -24.61 -19.09
C THR A 614 42.71 -24.68 -20.01
N GLU A 615 43.06 -23.54 -20.58
CA GLU A 615 44.26 -23.42 -21.39
C GLU A 615 44.87 -22.03 -21.27
N THR A 616 46.14 -21.94 -21.60
CA THR A 616 46.84 -20.68 -21.84
C THR A 616 47.45 -20.69 -23.23
N GLY A 617 47.53 -19.54 -23.90
CA GLY A 617 48.11 -19.43 -25.23
C GLY A 617 48.14 -18.01 -25.78
N PRO A 618 48.57 -17.81 -27.03
CA PRO A 618 48.67 -16.51 -27.67
C PRO A 618 47.32 -15.81 -27.82
N ASP A 619 47.34 -14.46 -27.75
CA ASP A 619 46.16 -13.61 -27.94
C ASP A 619 45.54 -13.78 -29.35
N GLY A 620 44.24 -13.51 -29.46
CA GLY A 620 43.51 -13.57 -30.73
C GLY A 620 42.95 -14.95 -31.10
N TYR A 621 42.92 -15.90 -30.16
CA TYR A 621 42.38 -17.24 -30.37
C TYR A 621 41.22 -17.53 -29.43
N ILE A 622 40.10 -18.01 -29.96
CA ILE A 622 38.93 -18.43 -29.18
C ILE A 622 38.87 -19.96 -29.15
N GLY A 623 38.85 -20.52 -27.94
CA GLY A 623 38.81 -21.96 -27.70
C GLY A 623 37.40 -22.53 -27.60
N THR A 624 37.21 -23.72 -28.15
CA THR A 624 36.04 -24.58 -27.94
C THR A 624 36.50 -25.97 -27.51
N PHE A 625 35.71 -26.64 -26.68
CA PHE A 625 36.04 -27.94 -26.11
C PHE A 625 35.12 -29.04 -26.63
N SER A 626 35.68 -30.20 -26.92
CA SER A 626 34.95 -31.42 -27.23
C SER A 626 35.57 -32.61 -26.51
N VAL A 627 34.79 -33.66 -26.28
CA VAL A 627 35.25 -34.89 -25.61
C VAL A 627 34.93 -36.11 -26.46
N SER A 628 35.81 -37.11 -26.41
CA SER A 628 35.62 -38.41 -27.05
C SER A 628 36.16 -39.53 -26.14
N GLY A 629 35.70 -40.75 -26.37
CA GLY A 629 36.19 -41.94 -25.65
C GLY A 629 35.57 -42.18 -24.27
N GLY A 630 34.73 -41.28 -23.76
CA GLY A 630 34.02 -41.40 -22.47
C GLY A 630 33.87 -40.05 -21.77
N GLY A 631 33.18 -40.02 -20.64
CA GLY A 631 32.90 -38.79 -19.89
C GLY A 631 31.87 -37.86 -20.53
N ALA A 632 31.30 -36.97 -19.73
CA ALA A 632 30.33 -35.97 -20.16
C ALA A 632 30.91 -34.55 -20.01
N LEU A 633 30.89 -33.75 -21.08
CA LEU A 633 31.44 -32.39 -21.09
C LEU A 633 30.30 -31.37 -21.18
N VAL A 634 30.25 -30.44 -20.23
CA VAL A 634 29.34 -29.28 -20.24
C VAL A 634 30.16 -28.01 -20.08
N GLY A 635 30.18 -27.16 -21.11
CA GLY A 635 31.10 -26.02 -21.17
C GLY A 635 32.56 -26.49 -21.10
N ASN A 636 33.27 -26.10 -20.06
CA ASN A 636 34.65 -26.52 -19.80
C ASN A 636 34.78 -27.52 -18.63
N LYS A 637 33.68 -28.12 -18.16
CA LYS A 637 33.70 -29.10 -17.07
C LYS A 637 33.46 -30.51 -17.61
N LEU A 638 34.45 -31.38 -17.45
CA LEU A 638 34.39 -32.79 -17.78
C LEU A 638 34.02 -33.59 -16.53
N THR A 639 32.93 -34.33 -16.59
CA THR A 639 32.54 -35.30 -15.56
C THR A 639 32.93 -36.70 -16.02
N ILE A 640 33.81 -37.36 -15.25
CA ILE A 640 34.19 -38.76 -15.41
C ILE A 640 33.44 -39.55 -14.34
N THR A 641 32.73 -40.59 -14.76
CA THR A 641 31.97 -41.44 -13.83
C THR A 641 32.55 -42.84 -13.77
N GLU A 642 32.07 -43.66 -12.85
CA GLU A 642 32.41 -45.09 -12.79
C GLU A 642 32.11 -45.84 -14.10
N ALA A 643 31.13 -45.37 -14.88
CA ALA A 643 30.81 -45.95 -16.19
C ALA A 643 31.91 -45.74 -17.25
N ASP A 644 32.92 -44.92 -16.95
CA ASP A 644 34.07 -44.64 -17.82
C ASP A 644 35.34 -45.41 -17.41
N ALA A 645 35.25 -46.29 -16.42
CA ALA A 645 36.34 -47.17 -16.00
C ALA A 645 36.97 -47.91 -17.19
N GLY A 646 38.31 -47.90 -17.27
CA GLY A 646 39.09 -48.52 -18.34
C GLY A 646 39.04 -47.84 -19.71
N LYS A 647 38.24 -46.78 -19.90
CA LYS A 647 38.22 -46.02 -21.14
C LYS A 647 39.38 -45.02 -21.22
N THR A 648 39.78 -44.67 -22.44
CA THR A 648 40.69 -43.55 -22.69
C THR A 648 39.88 -42.37 -23.21
N ILE A 649 39.71 -41.37 -22.34
CA ILE A 649 38.99 -40.13 -22.59
C ILE A 649 39.97 -39.11 -23.18
N THR A 650 39.59 -38.50 -24.30
CA THR A 650 40.39 -37.43 -24.93
C THR A 650 39.56 -36.17 -25.03
N VAL A 651 40.01 -35.10 -24.37
CA VAL A 651 39.44 -33.75 -24.52
C VAL A 651 40.22 -33.02 -25.60
N THR A 652 39.53 -32.56 -26.64
CA THR A 652 40.11 -31.76 -27.72
C THR A 652 39.70 -30.31 -27.58
N THR A 653 40.69 -29.43 -27.44
CA THR A 653 40.52 -27.98 -27.44
C THR A 653 40.84 -27.44 -28.83
N THR A 654 39.84 -26.88 -29.51
CA THR A 654 39.99 -26.28 -30.84
C THR A 654 40.03 -24.77 -30.71
N ASN A 655 41.14 -24.16 -31.10
CA ASN A 655 41.26 -22.71 -31.11
C ASN A 655 41.27 -22.15 -32.51
N THR A 656 40.27 -21.35 -32.79
CA THR A 656 40.18 -20.61 -34.05
C THR A 656 40.78 -19.22 -33.84
N TYR A 657 41.71 -18.85 -34.73
CA TYR A 657 42.22 -17.49 -34.77
C TYR A 657 41.11 -16.55 -35.24
N VAL A 658 40.83 -15.56 -34.41
CA VAL A 658 39.95 -14.46 -34.73
C VAL A 658 40.83 -13.22 -34.86
N PRO A 659 41.05 -12.69 -36.08
CA PRO A 659 41.82 -11.47 -36.25
C PRO A 659 41.20 -10.34 -35.43
N ALA A 660 42.01 -9.56 -34.73
CA ALA A 660 41.55 -8.37 -34.04
C ALA A 660 41.08 -7.34 -35.08
N ILE A 661 39.76 -7.18 -35.23
CA ILE A 661 39.19 -6.18 -36.14
C ILE A 661 38.92 -4.89 -35.36
N ALA A 662 39.78 -3.89 -35.56
CA ALA A 662 39.65 -2.59 -34.89
C ALA A 662 38.53 -1.74 -35.50
N THR A 663 37.39 -1.62 -34.81
CA THR A 663 36.44 -0.51 -35.05
C THR A 663 36.98 0.72 -34.33
N LYS A 664 36.93 1.90 -34.96
CA LYS A 664 37.36 3.14 -34.28
C LYS A 664 36.18 3.82 -33.61
N LEU A 665 36.29 4.16 -32.33
CA LEU A 665 35.26 4.87 -31.57
C LEU A 665 35.73 6.26 -31.18
N GLY A 666 35.05 7.30 -31.67
CA GLY A 666 35.26 8.70 -31.31
C GLY A 666 34.04 9.30 -30.59
N LEU A 667 34.26 10.36 -29.82
CA LEU A 667 33.21 11.04 -29.04
C LEU A 667 33.15 12.52 -29.43
N LEU A 668 31.96 13.01 -29.72
CA LEU A 668 31.69 14.39 -30.11
C LEU A 668 30.65 15.01 -29.16
N LYS A 669 30.81 16.29 -28.82
CA LYS A 669 29.88 17.05 -28.00
C LYS A 669 29.27 18.17 -28.80
N THR A 670 27.98 18.37 -28.62
CA THR A 670 27.31 19.62 -28.99
C THR A 670 26.60 20.18 -27.75
N VAL A 671 26.58 21.51 -27.62
CA VAL A 671 25.89 22.20 -26.52
C VAL A 671 24.95 23.22 -27.13
N ASN A 672 23.70 23.21 -26.68
CA ASN A 672 22.64 24.09 -27.15
C ASN A 672 22.05 24.86 -25.96
N GLY A 673 22.16 26.19 -25.99
CA GLY A 673 21.72 27.08 -24.91
C GLY A 673 22.67 27.16 -23.70
N GLY A 674 22.41 28.13 -22.82
CA GLY A 674 23.21 28.44 -21.62
C GLY A 674 24.62 28.96 -21.92
N THR A 675 25.51 28.98 -20.91
CA THR A 675 26.87 29.55 -21.01
C THR A 675 27.99 28.50 -21.10
N ALA A 676 27.70 27.22 -20.87
CA ALA A 676 28.69 26.15 -20.94
C ALA A 676 29.15 25.92 -22.39
N LYS A 677 30.44 25.68 -22.54
CA LYS A 677 31.09 25.29 -23.81
C LYS A 677 31.24 23.78 -23.86
N ALA A 678 31.40 23.26 -25.07
CA ALA A 678 31.58 21.82 -25.28
C ALA A 678 32.79 21.23 -24.51
N VAL A 679 33.83 22.04 -24.28
CA VAL A 679 35.02 21.67 -23.48
C VAL A 679 34.75 21.56 -21.98
N ASP A 680 33.64 22.11 -21.49
CA ASP A 680 33.26 22.03 -20.07
C ASP A 680 32.67 20.65 -19.73
N PHE A 681 32.48 19.79 -20.72
CA PHE A 681 31.98 18.43 -20.57
C PHE A 681 33.08 17.41 -20.88
N THR A 682 33.20 16.39 -20.01
CA THR A 682 34.07 15.23 -20.23
C THR A 682 33.22 14.03 -20.61
N LEU A 683 33.48 13.48 -21.80
CA LEU A 683 32.77 12.31 -22.34
C LEU A 683 33.56 11.04 -22.02
N THR A 684 32.86 9.96 -21.64
CA THR A 684 33.48 8.66 -21.36
C THR A 684 32.63 7.52 -21.91
N ALA A 685 33.23 6.61 -22.68
CA ALA A 685 32.66 5.35 -23.10
C ALA A 685 33.44 4.18 -22.48
N THR A 686 32.77 3.34 -21.69
CA THR A 686 33.38 2.24 -20.92
C THR A 686 32.87 0.90 -21.41
N GLY A 687 33.77 -0.01 -21.78
CA GLY A 687 33.45 -1.40 -22.14
C GLY A 687 32.95 -2.21 -20.95
N ASP A 688 32.03 -3.14 -21.19
CA ASP A 688 31.49 -4.03 -20.16
C ASP A 688 32.39 -5.26 -19.89
N THR A 689 31.93 -6.17 -19.01
CA THR A 689 32.67 -7.39 -18.63
C THR A 689 32.94 -8.35 -19.80
N SER A 690 32.19 -8.25 -20.90
CA SER A 690 32.40 -9.05 -22.12
C SER A 690 33.40 -8.42 -23.09
N THR A 691 33.63 -7.10 -22.95
CA THR A 691 34.44 -6.26 -23.84
C THR A 691 35.83 -5.93 -23.25
N GLY A 692 36.00 -6.09 -21.93
CA GLY A 692 37.20 -5.70 -21.18
C GLY A 692 37.20 -4.22 -20.79
N SER A 693 38.15 -3.81 -19.94
CA SER A 693 38.26 -2.44 -19.36
C SER A 693 38.68 -1.34 -20.35
N THR A 694 38.20 -1.40 -21.60
CA THR A 694 38.46 -0.37 -22.60
C THR A 694 37.71 0.90 -22.24
N ILE A 695 38.42 2.01 -22.10
CA ILE A 695 37.85 3.32 -21.77
C ILE A 695 38.28 4.32 -22.85
N VAL A 696 37.31 4.91 -23.53
CA VAL A 696 37.52 6.07 -24.42
C VAL A 696 37.02 7.31 -23.69
N THR A 697 37.90 8.24 -23.35
CA THR A 697 37.53 9.42 -22.54
C THR A 697 38.26 10.68 -23.00
N GLY A 698 37.64 11.85 -22.79
CA GLY A 698 38.27 13.15 -22.99
C GLY A 698 37.29 14.29 -23.24
N THR A 699 37.84 15.49 -23.45
CA THR A 699 37.11 16.66 -23.93
C THR A 699 36.93 16.59 -25.45
N THR A 700 35.77 17.01 -25.93
CA THR A 700 35.41 16.89 -27.35
C THR A 700 36.28 17.72 -28.32
N PRO A 701 36.49 17.26 -29.57
CA PRO A 701 36.24 15.90 -30.06
C PRO A 701 37.31 14.93 -29.52
N VAL A 702 36.86 13.81 -28.96
CA VAL A 702 37.75 12.70 -28.61
C VAL A 702 38.07 11.95 -29.89
N THR A 703 39.36 11.96 -30.25
CA THR A 703 39.86 11.30 -31.47
C THR A 703 39.50 9.83 -31.45
N ALA A 704 39.04 9.30 -32.60
CA ALA A 704 38.56 7.94 -32.67
C ALA A 704 39.69 6.93 -32.44
N VAL A 705 39.55 6.08 -31.42
CA VAL A 705 40.54 5.06 -31.03
C VAL A 705 40.03 3.66 -31.36
N ASN A 706 40.95 2.73 -31.60
CA ASN A 706 40.60 1.34 -31.85
C ASN A 706 39.96 0.73 -30.59
N VAL A 707 38.77 0.15 -30.73
CA VAL A 707 38.06 -0.52 -29.65
C VAL A 707 37.60 -1.92 -30.11
N PRO A 708 37.56 -2.93 -29.22
CA PRO A 708 37.05 -4.25 -29.55
C PRO A 708 35.54 -4.25 -29.81
N VAL A 709 35.02 -5.34 -30.41
CA VAL A 709 33.58 -5.60 -30.44
C VAL A 709 33.04 -5.77 -29.02
N GLY A 710 31.82 -5.31 -28.77
CA GLY A 710 31.25 -5.33 -27.43
C GLY A 710 30.30 -4.18 -27.15
N VAL A 711 29.91 -4.04 -25.88
CA VAL A 711 28.95 -3.04 -25.42
C VAL A 711 29.68 -1.96 -24.62
N TYR A 712 29.46 -0.70 -25.03
CA TYR A 712 30.06 0.48 -24.42
C TYR A 712 28.97 1.33 -23.75
N THR A 713 29.14 1.59 -22.45
CA THR A 713 28.27 2.50 -21.71
C THR A 713 28.82 3.92 -21.79
N ILE A 714 27.96 4.85 -22.21
CA ILE A 714 28.29 6.25 -22.44
C ILE A 714 27.89 7.04 -21.20
N THR A 715 28.82 7.83 -20.69
CA THR A 715 28.64 8.70 -19.54
C THR A 715 29.24 10.07 -19.83
N GLU A 716 28.73 11.08 -19.15
CA GLU A 716 29.21 12.45 -19.24
C GLU A 716 29.26 13.08 -17.86
N THR A 717 30.26 13.94 -17.65
CA THR A 717 30.32 14.87 -16.51
C THR A 717 30.45 16.30 -17.02
N GLY A 718 29.77 17.26 -16.38
CA GLY A 718 29.81 18.68 -16.76
C GLY A 718 28.90 19.58 -15.91
N PRO A 719 28.72 20.86 -16.30
CA PRO A 719 27.95 21.83 -15.55
C PRO A 719 26.48 21.45 -15.32
N VAL A 720 25.93 21.87 -14.18
CA VAL A 720 24.52 21.65 -13.82
C VAL A 720 23.56 22.43 -14.74
N GLY A 721 22.35 21.91 -14.93
CA GLY A 721 21.31 22.54 -15.77
C GLY A 721 21.30 22.09 -17.24
N TYR A 722 22.02 21.03 -17.58
CA TYR A 722 22.07 20.48 -18.93
C TYR A 722 21.57 19.03 -18.98
N THR A 723 20.77 18.71 -19.99
CA THR A 723 20.26 17.36 -20.23
C THR A 723 20.90 16.76 -21.49
N ALA A 724 21.41 15.53 -21.39
CA ALA A 724 22.12 14.85 -22.48
C ALA A 724 21.22 13.98 -23.36
N GLY A 725 21.40 14.11 -24.68
CA GLY A 725 20.88 13.20 -25.71
C GLY A 725 22.02 12.56 -26.50
N PHE A 726 21.85 11.30 -26.91
CA PHE A 726 22.90 10.50 -27.56
C PHE A 726 22.49 10.11 -28.98
N THR A 727 23.41 10.26 -29.93
CA THR A 727 23.25 9.77 -31.32
C THR A 727 24.56 9.12 -31.79
N VAL A 728 24.48 8.19 -32.74
CA VAL A 728 25.66 7.46 -33.24
C VAL A 728 25.69 7.40 -34.76
N SER A 729 26.88 7.44 -35.35
CA SER A 729 27.08 7.32 -36.81
C SER A 729 27.11 5.87 -37.31
N GLY A 730 27.08 4.88 -36.40
CA GLY A 730 27.11 3.45 -36.69
C GLY A 730 26.96 2.62 -35.41
N GLY A 731 26.72 1.31 -35.55
CA GLY A 731 26.33 0.43 -34.44
C GLY A 731 24.87 0.63 -33.99
N THR A 732 24.46 -0.10 -32.96
CA THR A 732 23.09 -0.03 -32.41
C THR A 732 23.10 0.65 -31.05
N LEU A 733 22.34 1.73 -30.89
CA LEU A 733 22.22 2.48 -29.64
C LEU A 733 20.88 2.18 -28.92
N ALA A 734 20.95 1.85 -27.64
CA ALA A 734 19.79 1.74 -26.75
C ALA A 734 20.05 2.54 -25.46
N GLY A 735 19.33 3.65 -25.29
CA GLY A 735 19.59 4.59 -24.20
C GLY A 735 21.01 5.17 -24.29
N ASN A 736 21.84 4.93 -23.26
CA ASN A 736 23.25 5.31 -23.22
C ASN A 736 24.22 4.15 -23.49
N LYS A 737 23.76 3.03 -24.08
CA LYS A 737 24.60 1.87 -24.40
C LYS A 737 24.72 1.67 -25.90
N LEU A 738 25.94 1.71 -26.41
CA LEU A 738 26.28 1.39 -27.80
C LEU A 738 26.75 -0.06 -27.91
N THR A 739 26.09 -0.85 -28.76
CA THR A 739 26.54 -2.19 -29.12
C THR A 739 27.29 -2.14 -30.45
N ILE A 740 28.58 -2.51 -30.42
CA ILE A 740 29.44 -2.67 -31.60
C ILE A 740 29.51 -4.15 -31.91
N THR A 741 29.08 -4.54 -33.10
CA THR A 741 29.07 -5.94 -33.54
C THR A 741 30.14 -6.19 -34.61
N ALA A 742 30.34 -7.46 -34.98
CA ALA A 742 31.20 -7.82 -36.10
C ALA A 742 30.78 -7.15 -37.42
N ALA A 743 29.51 -6.76 -37.59
CA ALA A 743 29.03 -6.03 -38.77
C ALA A 743 29.56 -4.59 -38.85
N ASP A 744 30.20 -4.09 -37.80
CA ASP A 744 30.77 -2.73 -37.71
C ASP A 744 32.29 -2.70 -37.90
N ALA A 745 32.88 -3.85 -38.21
CA ALA A 745 34.28 -4.04 -38.60
C ALA A 745 34.79 -2.94 -39.55
N GLY A 746 35.90 -2.30 -39.19
CA GLY A 746 36.59 -1.30 -40.02
C GLY A 746 35.88 0.06 -40.15
N LYS A 747 34.71 0.23 -39.52
CA LYS A 747 34.02 1.53 -39.48
C LYS A 747 34.64 2.44 -38.42
N THR A 748 34.48 3.75 -38.62
CA THR A 748 34.65 4.75 -37.56
C THR A 748 33.26 5.15 -37.06
N ILE A 749 32.97 4.81 -35.80
CA ILE A 749 31.74 5.18 -35.12
C ILE A 749 32.01 6.43 -34.29
N ILE A 750 31.22 7.47 -34.51
CA ILE A 750 31.23 8.69 -33.71
C ILE A 750 29.95 8.74 -32.89
N ILE A 751 30.10 8.83 -31.58
CA ILE A 751 28.99 9.11 -30.66
C ILE A 751 28.90 10.62 -30.50
N THR A 752 27.75 11.20 -30.84
CA THR A 752 27.49 12.63 -30.59
C THR A 752 26.57 12.77 -29.37
N VAL A 753 27.08 13.44 -28.34
CA VAL A 753 26.36 13.76 -27.11
C VAL A 753 25.92 15.22 -27.16
N ALA A 754 24.62 15.46 -27.35
CA ALA A 754 24.03 16.79 -27.42
C ALA A 754 23.47 17.19 -26.05
N ASN A 755 23.97 18.28 -25.46
CA ASN A 755 23.40 18.86 -24.25
C ASN A 755 22.53 20.06 -24.56
N THR A 756 21.32 20.07 -24.02
CA THR A 756 20.41 21.22 -24.06
C THR A 756 20.31 21.82 -22.67
N PHE A 757 20.53 23.13 -22.57
CA PHE A 757 20.34 23.87 -21.34
C PHE A 757 18.85 23.98 -21.01
N SER A 758 18.47 23.52 -19.82
CA SER A 758 17.19 23.86 -19.20
C SER A 758 17.47 24.75 -18.00
N PRO A 759 16.99 26.01 -17.99
CA PRO A 759 17.19 26.88 -16.84
C PRO A 759 16.54 26.24 -15.61
N ILE A 760 17.37 26.00 -14.59
CA ILE A 760 16.87 25.69 -13.26
C ILE A 760 16.18 26.98 -12.77
N PRO A 761 14.90 26.95 -12.36
CA PRO A 761 14.25 28.15 -11.84
C PRO A 761 15.03 28.64 -10.61
N THR A 762 15.76 29.72 -10.77
CA THR A 762 16.37 30.42 -9.64
C THR A 762 15.25 31.11 -8.89
N LEU A 763 15.08 30.78 -7.61
CA LEU A 763 14.27 31.57 -6.71
C LEU A 763 14.72 33.04 -6.82
N SER A 764 13.76 33.96 -6.95
CA SER A 764 14.04 35.39 -6.94
C SER A 764 14.82 35.76 -5.67
N GLU A 765 15.45 36.94 -5.64
CA GLU A 765 16.10 37.45 -4.43
C GLU A 765 15.13 37.39 -3.22
N TRP A 766 13.84 37.63 -3.45
CA TRP A 766 12.76 37.39 -2.51
C TRP A 766 12.53 35.92 -2.14
N GLY A 767 12.56 35.00 -3.12
CA GLY A 767 12.47 33.56 -2.86
C GLY A 767 13.65 33.01 -2.04
N MET A 768 14.85 33.53 -2.25
CA MET A 768 16.04 33.22 -1.44
C MET A 768 15.94 33.80 -0.02
N ILE A 769 15.42 35.03 0.11
CA ILE A 769 15.14 35.66 1.41
C ILE A 769 14.07 34.88 2.19
N ILE A 770 13.00 34.43 1.52
CA ILE A 770 11.94 33.60 2.13
C ILE A 770 12.50 32.25 2.57
N LEU A 771 13.33 31.61 1.74
CA LEU A 771 13.95 30.32 2.08
C LEU A 771 14.91 30.45 3.27
N MET A 772 15.70 31.53 3.34
CA MET A 772 16.54 31.83 4.49
C MET A 772 15.73 32.17 5.75
N MET A 773 14.60 32.88 5.61
CA MET A 773 13.69 33.13 6.72
C MET A 773 13.04 31.84 7.23
N LEU A 774 12.60 30.94 6.34
CA LEU A 774 12.07 29.63 6.74
C LEU A 774 13.14 28.78 7.43
N ALA A 775 14.35 28.72 6.90
CA ALA A 775 15.46 27.99 7.54
C ALA A 775 15.82 28.57 8.92
N GLY A 776 15.80 29.91 9.05
CA GLY A 776 15.99 30.61 10.31
C GLY A 776 14.87 30.34 11.32
N LEU A 777 13.61 30.34 10.89
CA LEU A 777 12.47 29.96 11.74
C LEU A 777 12.55 28.49 12.17
N THR A 778 12.97 27.59 11.29
CA THR A 778 13.12 26.17 11.60
C THR A 778 14.24 25.95 12.63
N PHE A 779 15.36 26.67 12.50
CA PHE A 779 16.46 26.66 13.46
C PHE A 779 16.05 27.26 14.82
N MET A 780 15.29 28.36 14.82
CA MET A 780 14.73 28.94 16.06
C MET A 780 13.69 28.03 16.71
N TYR A 781 12.86 27.34 15.93
CA TYR A 781 11.92 26.34 16.41
C TYR A 781 12.66 25.14 17.03
N SER A 782 13.73 24.65 16.40
CA SER A 782 14.59 23.61 16.97
C SER A 782 15.33 24.06 18.24
N LEU A 783 15.79 25.31 18.31
CA LEU A 783 16.41 25.87 19.52
C LEU A 783 15.41 26.08 20.67
N LYS A 784 14.18 26.49 20.35
CA LYS A 784 13.10 26.63 21.35
C LYS A 784 12.69 25.26 21.90
N LYS A 785 12.55 24.26 21.02
CA LYS A 785 12.29 22.87 21.42
C LYS A 785 13.42 22.28 22.28
N ARG A 786 14.68 22.62 21.97
CA ARG A 786 15.85 22.20 22.79
C ARG A 786 15.93 22.87 24.16
N LYS A 787 15.38 24.08 24.32
CA LYS A 787 15.29 24.78 25.62
C LYS A 787 14.15 24.27 26.51
N GLU A 788 13.20 23.53 25.95
CA GLU A 788 12.12 22.87 26.69
C GLU A 788 12.45 21.40 27.03
N THR A 789 13.62 20.91 26.62
CA THR A 789 14.10 19.53 26.91
C THR A 789 15.40 19.49 27.75
N ILE A 790 15.80 20.63 28.32
CA ILE A 790 16.84 20.76 29.36
C ILE A 790 16.21 21.55 30.50
#